data_AF-A0AAU9KDV6-F1
#
_entry.id   AF-A0AAU9KDV6-F1
#
_cell.length_a   1.000
_cell.length_b   1.000
_cell.length_c   1.000
_cell.angle_alpha   90.00
_cell.angle_beta   90.00
_cell.angle_gamma   90.00
#
_symmetry.space_group_name_H-M   'P 1'
#
loop_
_entity.id
_entity.type
_entity.pdbx_description
1 polymer ?
#
loop_
_entity_poly.entity_id
_entity_poly.type
_entity_poly.pdbx_seq_one_letter_code
_entity_poly.pdbx_strand_id
1 'polypeptide(L)'
;MLAFIVLLLNLVKGELNMIVLFSSSTPSSLSTYFLSNLDSSLGNSDFFFDISFYTITQSSALESYILQDLTMMVDATYDMLLHHKIDYFSNSSKILCLQIDENFKISGNWMYSVHSSLSNQILTAQAATTYFSWTRLAVISSDDVQSIQLEDSFYISNKELIDMRMAISSSLTQADVDNMIGKQIKPNGISMFVSFSKGTTNTLVLNSLQSKKVYKKGSGVLLSGRGMLGATIPDGCLIYAEKGLESATSTEMYEVLAIQQFTNLIKQLKSTALVVSAYEIKTAFDTISLEQYRYPIYTLINIYNQARVARGSIKNGKLSFTDTGIIFPGNTTVYPINSKASVSFGMAYGINEPGSTSTNPYVISSRGGAVYGIVRANQDPTLLPNFNISFIPTNCGNQLYVHDITKACYTPYVDKLGIAYLGTQYTASSQGIITVFRELGIKIPYLTDQASGYILSNKTQYPEFMRILAPTTYNAKIMVNIMNIFGWKKVAVAYSNDSSTNYYNYLSFKSECDTLGITIINDEESRAFPAYYSQDMYANYSAKFQKIKDTRARIIIPIFNTVSMWPWYEGLYDIGFRAGDIMSISMNYAGGMNLLTDSTLTEERRLKREVIMLGIITTANQEYVGTYGLQIKNELKSYYNGADPSYKCLAFDACMLILNGLKYAVDKGDDYEDPAIMNKAMRLAYFTGCSGVVSVDSASNNRNGLAISIFNIQINNTGVYKNGMPPFIEPQIGLYNPTSSTAMEISGTIIYPGNTTKTPSDTRPKPDCPFEDSEKRTSHSGQGLLFAICFTLCVVTLAITAFIWNKWWKKSVPALKESREITFGDYMTMGFVIIEFFQYLAMGPRFQGNVIIDVLSQSLSVNMDDLIDFKNTAFWIALYVVYGLCGGWFIMGFIIIFRIDIRLENVFFFRWLGIFSEHLMPVIGNVCFLPIIAMLMNVFQCTEGTSNKLTDSFLDKDCHQYCWQGDHIAFAIFAIIAFFLYLPFAVFCRPLWQEMQVAINIKANPLYLMIKSVFQMSAVVLNKTVKPTEPHAHGYIYFGTLIAFAVFLYWKKPYNYGRINLWQIIAIMGAAWSIFWTSVYNSATESTFVPWLVLQLSGWAIFLLSGVILQKKYCPSYLFRPKPISLAVLVKFAFGKTISSAEIEKKTPNFVNKKYKMEPLSKFDDTTTPQAPSVMIGGKKVHVSMDDSESVLNDRTFIRTELDTTKNY
;
A
#
# COMPACT_ATOMS: atom_id res chain seq x y z
N MET A 1 7.98 103.36 67.49
CA MET A 1 7.08 102.20 67.51
C MET A 1 6.47 101.92 66.15
N LEU A 2 5.67 102.81 65.54
CA LEU A 2 5.03 102.56 64.23
C LEU A 2 6.02 102.13 63.13
N ALA A 3 7.15 102.82 62.97
CA ALA A 3 8.21 102.45 62.02
C ALA A 3 8.85 101.07 62.29
N PHE A 4 8.87 100.60 63.54
CA PHE A 4 9.37 99.26 63.91
C PHE A 4 8.35 98.17 63.58
N ILE A 5 7.05 98.49 63.69
CA ILE A 5 5.96 97.60 63.26
C ILE A 5 5.92 97.49 61.73
N VAL A 6 6.14 98.59 61.00
CA VAL A 6 6.30 98.55 59.53
C VAL A 6 7.53 97.72 59.12
N LEU A 7 8.65 97.85 59.85
CA LEU A 7 9.85 97.03 59.59
C LEU A 7 9.58 95.53 59.85
N LEU A 8 8.87 95.18 60.93
CA LEU A 8 8.46 93.79 61.18
C LEU A 8 7.47 93.25 60.15
N LEU A 9 6.49 94.06 59.72
CA LEU A 9 5.51 93.63 58.71
C LEU A 9 6.16 93.38 57.34
N ASN A 10 7.16 94.18 56.97
CA ASN A 10 7.97 93.92 55.77
C ASN A 10 8.87 92.68 55.94
N LEU A 11 9.44 92.44 57.12
CA LEU A 11 10.22 91.23 57.42
C LEU A 11 9.38 89.93 57.39
N VAL A 12 8.06 90.01 57.52
CA VAL A 12 7.15 88.85 57.36
C VAL A 12 6.80 88.60 55.89
N LYS A 13 6.85 89.61 55.02
CA LYS A 13 6.76 89.49 53.55
C LYS A 13 8.12 89.16 52.92
N GLY A 14 8.71 88.04 53.35
CA GLY A 14 9.85 87.42 52.66
C GLY A 14 9.41 86.74 51.37
N GLU A 15 9.07 87.51 50.34
CA GLU A 15 8.68 87.01 49.01
C GLU A 15 9.94 86.64 48.23
N LEU A 16 9.96 85.45 47.61
CA LEU A 16 11.17 84.94 46.96
C LEU A 16 11.19 85.29 45.48
N ASN A 17 12.01 86.29 45.11
CA ASN A 17 12.20 86.69 43.72
C ASN A 17 12.80 85.53 42.90
N MET A 18 12.07 85.12 41.87
CA MET A 18 12.43 84.09 40.90
C MET A 18 12.43 84.70 39.48
N ILE A 19 13.49 84.43 38.71
CA ILE A 19 13.57 84.80 37.29
C ILE A 19 13.62 83.56 36.41
N VAL A 20 12.78 83.51 35.37
CA VAL A 20 12.89 82.51 34.30
C VAL A 20 13.62 83.11 33.11
N LEU A 21 14.67 82.44 32.64
CA LEU A 21 15.50 82.86 31.51
C LEU A 21 15.18 82.01 30.27
N PHE A 22 14.65 82.65 29.22
CA PHE A 22 14.47 82.07 27.89
C PHE A 22 15.53 82.58 26.91
N SER A 23 15.66 81.94 25.76
CA SER A 23 16.48 82.43 24.63
C SER A 23 15.78 82.15 23.29
N SER A 24 16.43 82.51 22.18
CA SER A 24 16.00 82.09 20.82
C SER A 24 16.00 80.57 20.60
N SER A 25 16.68 79.81 21.46
CA SER A 25 16.74 78.34 21.42
C SER A 25 15.67 77.68 22.30
N THR A 26 14.98 78.44 23.15
CA THR A 26 13.84 77.93 23.94
C THR A 26 12.66 77.59 23.02
N PRO A 27 12.01 76.42 23.16
CA PRO A 27 10.80 76.10 22.42
C PRO A 27 9.70 77.14 22.66
N SER A 28 9.10 77.67 21.60
CA SER A 28 8.09 78.73 21.70
C SER A 28 6.79 78.28 22.38
N SER A 29 6.47 76.98 22.34
CA SER A 29 5.38 76.40 23.13
C SER A 29 5.70 76.44 24.63
N LEU A 30 6.93 76.13 25.01
CA LEU A 30 7.40 76.10 26.40
C LEU A 30 7.40 77.49 27.03
N SER A 31 7.97 78.50 26.37
CA SER A 31 7.96 79.88 26.88
C SER A 31 6.53 80.42 27.03
N THR A 32 5.65 80.17 26.05
CA THR A 32 4.23 80.54 26.10
C THR A 32 3.50 79.83 27.25
N TYR A 33 3.71 78.52 27.41
CA TYR A 33 3.06 77.73 28.47
C TYR A 33 3.55 78.13 29.87
N PHE A 34 4.83 78.49 30.01
CA PHE A 34 5.39 78.99 31.27
C PHE A 34 4.76 80.32 31.66
N LEU A 35 4.65 81.27 30.71
CA LEU A 35 3.98 82.55 30.92
C LEU A 35 2.52 82.41 31.34
N SER A 36 1.79 81.40 30.84
CA SER A 36 0.37 81.19 31.17
C SER A 36 0.10 80.28 32.38
N ASN A 37 1.01 79.38 32.74
CA ASN A 37 0.75 78.34 33.75
C ASN A 37 1.72 78.32 34.93
N LEU A 38 2.97 78.79 34.81
CA LEU A 38 3.96 78.57 35.88
C LEU A 38 3.52 79.28 37.18
N ASP A 39 3.17 80.56 37.10
CA ASP A 39 2.64 81.35 38.21
C ASP A 39 1.41 80.70 38.88
N SER A 40 0.36 80.44 38.09
CA SER A 40 -0.88 79.83 38.62
C SER A 40 -0.66 78.44 39.21
N SER A 41 0.25 77.64 38.64
CA SER A 41 0.65 76.32 39.15
C SER A 41 1.44 76.39 40.47
N LEU A 42 2.09 77.52 40.76
CA LEU A 42 2.86 77.75 41.98
C LEU A 42 2.00 78.27 43.14
N GLY A 43 0.71 78.55 42.91
CA GLY A 43 -0.31 78.68 43.94
C GLY A 43 -0.52 80.11 44.42
N ASN A 44 -1.46 80.80 43.77
CA ASN A 44 -1.81 82.22 43.98
C ASN A 44 -2.47 82.56 45.34
N SER A 45 -2.43 81.66 46.33
CA SER A 45 -3.03 81.87 47.67
C SER A 45 -2.12 82.59 48.66
N ASP A 46 -0.80 82.44 48.54
CA ASP A 46 0.15 82.75 49.63
C ASP A 46 1.33 83.67 49.22
N PHE A 47 1.30 84.28 48.03
CA PHE A 47 2.31 85.23 47.52
C PHE A 47 3.77 84.82 47.82
N PHE A 48 4.11 83.56 47.54
CA PHE A 48 5.36 82.97 48.03
C PHE A 48 6.58 83.34 47.18
N PHE A 49 6.40 83.42 45.87
CA PHE A 49 7.40 83.79 44.87
C PHE A 49 6.87 84.99 44.06
N ASP A 50 7.73 85.94 43.73
CA ASP A 50 7.50 86.88 42.63
C ASP A 50 8.25 86.35 41.40
N ILE A 51 7.60 86.28 40.24
CA ILE A 51 8.08 85.55 39.06
C ILE A 51 8.15 86.46 37.86
N SER A 52 9.38 86.82 37.47
CA SER A 52 9.65 87.61 36.27
C SER A 52 10.25 86.76 35.15
N PHE A 53 9.79 86.98 33.92
CA PHE A 53 10.20 86.22 32.73
C PHE A 53 11.03 87.11 31.80
N TYR A 54 12.24 86.67 31.45
CA TYR A 54 13.17 87.41 30.58
C TYR A 54 13.62 86.55 29.41
N THR A 55 13.75 87.14 28.22
CA THR A 55 14.39 86.50 27.06
C THR A 55 15.75 87.13 26.84
N ILE A 56 16.81 86.33 26.89
CA ILE A 56 18.20 86.78 26.75
C ILE A 56 18.83 86.25 25.45
N THR A 57 19.85 86.94 24.97
CA THR A 57 20.62 86.62 23.76
C THR A 57 22.08 86.33 24.12
N GLN A 58 22.80 85.60 23.27
CA GLN A 58 24.24 85.36 23.47
C GLN A 58 25.06 86.66 23.60
N SER A 59 24.58 87.78 23.03
CA SER A 59 25.18 89.12 23.09
C SER A 59 24.81 89.96 24.33
N SER A 60 23.67 89.74 24.97
CA SER A 60 23.28 90.49 26.16
C SER A 60 24.12 90.09 27.37
N ALA A 61 24.59 91.09 28.13
CA ALA A 61 25.03 90.86 29.50
C ALA A 61 23.81 90.55 30.39
N LEU A 62 24.01 89.75 31.44
CA LEU A 62 23.08 89.75 32.57
C LEU A 62 23.31 91.06 33.34
N GLU A 63 22.49 92.07 33.06
CA GLU A 63 22.69 93.42 33.58
C GLU A 63 22.42 93.48 35.09
N SER A 64 23.35 94.06 35.85
CA SER A 64 23.39 93.96 37.32
C SER A 64 22.22 94.62 38.06
N TYR A 65 21.34 95.34 37.36
CA TYR A 65 20.12 95.93 37.94
C TYR A 65 18.92 94.97 37.90
N ILE A 66 18.90 93.98 36.99
CA ILE A 66 17.84 92.95 36.91
C ILE A 66 17.95 91.94 38.08
N LEU A 67 19.06 92.02 38.82
CA LEU A 67 19.60 90.93 39.64
C LEU A 67 19.85 91.36 41.09
N GLN A 68 19.43 92.58 41.47
CA GLN A 68 19.34 92.99 42.87
C GLN A 68 18.16 92.26 43.52
N ASP A 69 18.34 91.80 44.76
CA ASP A 69 17.38 91.02 45.56
C ASP A 69 16.87 89.70 44.90
N LEU A 70 17.53 89.19 43.87
CA LEU A 70 17.17 87.93 43.22
C LEU A 70 17.60 86.71 44.06
N THR A 71 16.66 85.80 44.37
CA THR A 71 16.97 84.58 45.15
C THR A 71 17.16 83.35 44.26
N MET A 72 16.38 83.23 43.17
CA MET A 72 16.43 82.07 42.27
C MET A 72 16.37 82.47 40.80
N MET A 73 17.04 81.69 39.95
CA MET A 73 16.89 81.67 38.49
C MET A 73 16.40 80.29 38.04
N VAL A 74 15.68 80.26 36.92
CA VAL A 74 15.37 79.04 36.16
C VAL A 74 16.01 79.19 34.77
N ASP A 75 16.98 78.35 34.45
CA ASP A 75 17.59 78.26 33.12
C ASP A 75 16.71 77.40 32.21
N ALA A 76 15.87 78.09 31.44
CA ALA A 76 15.03 77.55 30.39
C ALA A 76 15.58 77.94 29.00
N THR A 77 16.87 78.24 28.87
CA THR A 77 17.44 78.86 27.64
C THR A 77 17.71 77.88 26.51
N TYR A 78 17.98 76.60 26.80
CA TYR A 78 18.37 75.56 25.82
C TYR A 78 19.55 75.97 24.90
N ASP A 79 20.48 76.78 25.42
CA ASP A 79 21.66 77.27 24.69
C ASP A 79 22.92 77.06 25.52
N MET A 80 23.88 76.29 24.99
CA MET A 80 25.10 75.90 25.71
C MET A 80 26.00 77.08 26.09
N LEU A 81 26.01 78.16 25.31
CA LEU A 81 26.84 79.34 25.54
C LEU A 81 26.18 80.28 26.55
N LEU A 82 24.85 80.35 26.59
CA LEU A 82 24.11 81.01 27.65
C LEU A 82 24.19 80.21 28.96
N HIS A 83 24.03 78.89 28.91
CA HIS A 83 24.13 78.02 30.08
C HIS A 83 25.45 78.20 30.84
N HIS A 84 26.60 78.19 30.14
CA HIS A 84 27.90 78.44 30.78
C HIS A 84 28.03 79.86 31.38
N LYS A 85 27.35 80.87 30.82
CA LYS A 85 27.29 82.23 31.42
C LYS A 85 26.40 82.24 32.67
N ILE A 86 25.27 81.54 32.65
CA ILE A 86 24.33 81.42 33.77
C ILE A 86 24.98 80.64 34.91
N ASP A 87 25.70 79.54 34.64
CA ASP A 87 26.46 78.80 35.65
C ASP A 87 27.54 79.68 36.29
N TYR A 88 28.39 80.32 35.47
CA TYR A 88 29.40 81.26 35.99
C TYR A 88 28.78 82.35 36.88
N PHE A 89 27.67 82.96 36.44
CA PHE A 89 26.98 84.02 37.16
C PHE A 89 26.29 83.52 38.46
N SER A 90 25.61 82.37 38.42
CA SER A 90 25.02 81.70 39.58
C SER A 90 26.07 81.46 40.67
N ASN A 91 27.24 80.93 40.27
CA ASN A 91 28.35 80.69 41.18
C ASN A 91 29.04 81.96 41.68
N SER A 92 29.18 83.02 40.87
CA SER A 92 29.76 84.28 41.34
C SER A 92 28.84 84.98 42.34
N SER A 93 27.55 85.07 41.99
CA SER A 93 26.56 85.91 42.66
C SER A 93 25.81 85.20 43.80
N LYS A 94 26.02 83.89 43.98
CA LYS A 94 25.37 83.04 45.00
C LYS A 94 23.83 82.99 44.85
N ILE A 95 23.38 83.01 43.60
CA ILE A 95 21.96 82.92 43.22
C ILE A 95 21.69 81.49 42.76
N LEU A 96 20.68 80.86 43.35
CA LEU A 96 20.32 79.48 43.08
C LEU A 96 19.78 79.34 41.65
N CYS A 97 20.28 78.40 40.85
CA CYS A 97 19.81 78.19 39.48
C CYS A 97 19.20 76.79 39.31
N LEU A 98 17.94 76.74 38.89
CA LEU A 98 17.25 75.53 38.45
C LEU A 98 17.40 75.35 36.93
N GLN A 99 18.14 74.34 36.51
CA GLN A 99 18.39 74.02 35.10
C GLN A 99 17.30 73.08 34.58
N ILE A 100 16.66 73.44 33.46
CA ILE A 100 15.66 72.57 32.81
C ILE A 100 16.33 71.61 31.80
N ASP A 101 17.31 72.10 31.04
CA ASP A 101 17.95 71.33 29.98
C ASP A 101 18.98 70.32 30.53
N GLU A 102 18.63 69.03 30.54
CA GLU A 102 19.49 67.93 30.99
C GLU A 102 20.80 67.73 30.20
N ASN A 103 20.93 68.34 29.00
CA ASN A 103 22.08 68.08 28.12
C ASN A 103 23.42 68.65 28.63
N PHE A 104 23.38 69.62 29.56
CA PHE A 104 24.58 70.28 30.06
C PHE A 104 25.01 69.74 31.43
N LYS A 105 26.30 69.43 31.57
CA LYS A 105 26.89 68.99 32.84
C LYS A 105 26.97 70.17 33.80
N ILE A 106 26.27 70.06 34.93
CA ILE A 106 26.41 70.96 36.08
C ILE A 106 27.87 71.02 36.51
N SER A 107 28.51 72.17 36.32
CA SER A 107 29.82 72.50 36.88
C SER A 107 29.72 73.34 38.16
N GLY A 108 28.57 73.95 38.43
CA GLY A 108 28.35 74.86 39.55
C GLY A 108 28.04 74.23 40.88
N ASN A 109 28.43 74.95 41.93
CA ASN A 109 27.98 74.70 43.31
C ASN A 109 26.60 75.32 43.59
N TRP A 110 26.03 76.13 42.71
CA TRP A 110 24.75 76.84 42.91
C TRP A 110 23.67 76.47 41.88
N MET A 111 23.97 75.52 41.00
CA MET A 111 23.12 75.08 39.89
C MET A 111 22.64 73.64 40.10
N TYR A 112 21.37 73.38 39.81
CA TYR A 112 20.69 72.11 40.05
C TYR A 112 19.75 71.80 38.87
N SER A 113 19.94 70.67 38.19
CA SER A 113 18.94 70.17 37.24
C SER A 113 17.64 69.83 37.97
N VAL A 114 16.50 70.21 37.40
CA VAL A 114 15.17 69.81 37.91
C VAL A 114 14.82 68.35 37.60
N HIS A 115 15.58 67.72 36.69
CA HIS A 115 15.45 66.30 36.32
C HIS A 115 16.65 65.48 36.78
N SER A 116 16.41 64.19 36.95
CA SER A 116 17.42 63.18 37.24
C SER A 116 18.47 63.04 36.13
N SER A 117 19.71 62.73 36.52
CA SER A 117 20.80 62.46 35.57
C SER A 117 20.48 61.32 34.58
N LEU A 118 21.01 61.41 33.36
CA LEU A 118 20.89 60.36 32.33
C LEU A 118 21.31 58.98 32.87
N SER A 119 22.38 58.92 33.68
CA SER A 119 22.82 57.70 34.39
C SER A 119 21.75 57.06 35.27
N ASN A 120 20.91 57.88 35.93
CA ASN A 120 19.83 57.37 36.76
C ASN A 120 18.64 56.89 35.93
N GLN A 121 18.36 57.53 34.79
CA GLN A 121 17.34 57.07 33.85
C GLN A 121 17.73 55.71 33.24
N ILE A 122 19.01 55.51 32.94
CA ILE A 122 19.59 54.24 32.48
C ILE A 122 19.48 53.18 33.57
N LEU A 123 19.93 53.45 34.80
CA LEU A 123 19.81 52.53 35.94
C LEU A 123 18.36 52.12 36.21
N THR A 124 17.40 53.00 35.97
CA THR A 124 15.97 52.73 36.09
C THR A 124 15.42 51.88 34.95
N ALA A 125 15.81 52.14 33.70
CA ALA A 125 15.48 51.27 32.57
C ALA A 125 16.06 49.86 32.79
N GLN A 126 17.31 49.77 33.26
CA GLN A 126 17.98 48.52 33.64
C GLN A 126 17.25 47.77 34.75
N ALA A 127 16.82 48.46 35.80
CA ALA A 127 16.06 47.86 36.89
C ALA A 127 14.76 47.21 36.39
N ALA A 128 14.06 47.87 35.47
CA ALA A 128 12.85 47.34 34.85
C ALA A 128 13.13 46.11 33.95
N THR A 129 14.05 46.22 32.97
CA THR A 129 14.36 45.10 32.06
C THR A 129 14.93 43.89 32.80
N THR A 130 15.77 44.12 33.81
CA THR A 130 16.33 43.05 34.66
C THR A 130 15.24 42.37 35.49
N TYR A 131 14.33 43.13 36.12
CA TYR A 131 13.25 42.56 36.93
C TYR A 131 12.37 41.61 36.11
N PHE A 132 11.95 42.03 34.92
CA PHE A 132 11.13 41.19 34.04
C PHE A 132 11.91 40.11 33.28
N SER A 133 13.24 40.00 33.49
CA SER A 133 14.13 39.09 32.76
C SER A 133 14.01 39.24 31.23
N TRP A 134 13.99 40.50 30.76
CA TRP A 134 13.94 40.81 29.33
C TRP A 134 15.33 40.68 28.70
N THR A 135 15.40 39.81 27.69
CA THR A 135 16.55 39.58 26.82
C THR A 135 16.17 39.95 25.39
N ARG A 136 17.17 40.07 24.51
CA ARG A 136 16.99 40.33 23.07
C ARG A 136 16.19 41.60 22.77
N LEU A 137 16.56 42.68 23.44
CA LEU A 137 15.97 44.00 23.32
C LEU A 137 16.26 44.62 21.94
N ALA A 138 15.27 45.31 21.36
CA ALA A 138 15.50 46.43 20.47
C ALA A 138 15.44 47.73 21.28
N VAL A 139 16.49 48.54 21.18
CA VAL A 139 16.55 49.88 21.77
C VAL A 139 16.30 50.91 20.67
N ILE A 140 15.33 51.80 20.91
CA ILE A 140 14.83 52.76 19.92
C ILE A 140 14.97 54.20 20.46
N SER A 141 15.49 55.09 19.64
CA SER A 141 15.72 56.51 19.97
C SER A 141 15.13 57.44 18.91
N SER A 142 14.80 58.68 19.30
CA SER A 142 14.61 59.78 18.36
C SER A 142 15.97 60.35 17.93
N ASP A 143 16.00 61.11 16.83
CA ASP A 143 17.22 61.73 16.27
C ASP A 143 17.79 62.92 17.08
N ASP A 144 17.28 63.15 18.30
CA ASP A 144 17.79 64.17 19.20
C ASP A 144 18.93 63.64 20.11
N VAL A 145 19.84 64.55 20.45
CA VAL A 145 21.11 64.23 21.15
C VAL A 145 20.88 63.50 22.48
N GLN A 146 19.86 63.89 23.26
CA GLN A 146 19.58 63.29 24.58
C GLN A 146 19.11 61.84 24.44
N SER A 147 18.18 61.57 23.50
CA SER A 147 17.66 60.22 23.26
C SER A 147 18.71 59.28 22.67
N ILE A 148 19.63 59.79 21.85
CA ILE A 148 20.81 59.04 21.38
C ILE A 148 21.78 58.75 22.55
N GLN A 149 22.07 59.73 23.42
CA GLN A 149 22.96 59.53 24.57
C GLN A 149 22.43 58.50 25.58
N LEU A 150 21.11 58.49 25.84
CA LEU A 150 20.45 57.47 26.65
C LEU A 150 20.60 56.07 26.01
N GLU A 151 20.38 55.98 24.70
CA GLU A 151 20.44 54.75 23.93
C GLU A 151 21.86 54.15 23.86
N ASP A 152 22.88 54.97 23.57
CA ASP A 152 24.30 54.58 23.61
C ASP A 152 24.72 54.10 24.99
N SER A 153 24.38 54.85 26.04
CA SER A 153 24.81 54.56 27.40
C SER A 153 24.08 53.36 28.01
N PHE A 154 22.81 53.17 27.65
CA PHE A 154 22.08 51.93 27.94
C PHE A 154 22.66 50.75 27.16
N TYR A 155 23.07 50.94 25.89
CA TYR A 155 23.73 49.88 25.12
C TYR A 155 25.06 49.45 25.72
N ILE A 156 25.94 50.39 26.06
CA ILE A 156 27.24 50.12 26.70
C ILE A 156 27.04 49.33 28.00
N SER A 157 26.01 49.67 28.77
CA SER A 157 25.72 49.06 30.08
C SER A 157 24.98 47.71 30.00
N ASN A 158 24.41 47.32 28.85
CA ASN A 158 23.54 46.15 28.69
C ASN A 158 23.78 45.37 27.40
N LYS A 159 25.01 45.40 26.86
CA LYS A 159 25.35 44.87 25.53
C LYS A 159 24.91 43.42 25.29
N GLU A 160 24.90 42.58 26.32
CA GLU A 160 24.49 41.17 26.25
C GLU A 160 22.96 40.97 26.16
N LEU A 161 22.17 41.99 26.48
CA LEU A 161 20.71 41.97 26.43
C LEU A 161 20.13 42.53 25.12
N ILE A 162 20.94 43.15 24.26
CA ILE A 162 20.47 43.99 23.14
C ILE A 162 20.84 43.37 21.79
N ASP A 163 19.82 42.94 21.03
CA ASP A 163 19.97 42.42 19.67
C ASP A 163 20.00 43.55 18.64
N MET A 164 19.33 44.68 18.90
CA MET A 164 19.13 45.75 17.92
C MET A 164 19.14 47.16 18.52
N ARG A 165 19.65 48.11 17.75
CA ARG A 165 19.67 49.55 18.01
C ARG A 165 19.07 50.28 16.82
N MET A 166 18.24 51.30 17.05
CA MET A 166 17.56 52.03 15.96
C MET A 166 17.24 53.47 16.36
N ALA A 167 18.00 54.43 15.81
CA ALA A 167 17.61 55.85 15.81
C ALA A 167 16.63 56.12 14.67
N ILE A 168 15.53 56.82 14.97
CA ILE A 168 14.44 57.11 14.04
C ILE A 168 14.30 58.61 13.93
N SER A 169 14.48 59.14 12.70
CA SER A 169 14.34 60.57 12.47
C SER A 169 12.89 61.01 12.58
N SER A 170 12.68 62.13 13.26
CA SER A 170 11.43 62.89 13.33
C SER A 170 10.88 63.32 11.95
N SER A 171 11.70 63.23 10.88
CA SER A 171 11.30 63.49 9.49
C SER A 171 10.69 62.29 8.74
N LEU A 172 10.74 61.08 9.31
CA LEU A 172 10.26 59.85 8.64
C LEU A 172 8.73 59.71 8.67
N THR A 173 8.15 59.13 7.62
CA THR A 173 6.71 58.85 7.58
C THR A 173 6.37 57.55 8.30
N GLN A 174 5.09 57.38 8.65
CA GLN A 174 4.57 56.11 9.17
C GLN A 174 4.92 54.92 8.27
N ALA A 175 4.95 55.11 6.94
CA ALA A 175 5.27 54.04 5.98
C ALA A 175 6.76 53.64 6.00
N ASP A 176 7.66 54.59 6.28
CA ASP A 176 9.10 54.33 6.40
C ASP A 176 9.41 53.55 7.66
N VAL A 177 8.83 53.96 8.80
CA VAL A 177 8.99 53.27 10.09
C VAL A 177 8.32 51.89 10.05
N ASP A 178 7.12 51.76 9.45
CA ASP A 178 6.48 50.48 9.14
C ASP A 178 7.43 49.53 8.39
N ASN A 179 8.13 50.03 7.36
CA ASN A 179 9.07 49.28 6.54
C ASN A 179 10.37 48.92 7.30
N MET A 180 10.85 49.80 8.19
CA MET A 180 11.99 49.51 9.08
C MET A 180 11.65 48.42 10.11
N ILE A 181 10.53 48.55 10.83
CA ILE A 181 10.09 47.54 11.80
C ILE A 181 9.79 46.20 11.11
N GLY A 182 9.12 46.24 9.95
CA GLY A 182 8.77 45.05 9.17
C GLY A 182 9.98 44.26 8.66
N LYS A 183 11.11 44.93 8.36
CA LYS A 183 12.31 44.29 7.80
C LYS A 183 13.44 44.02 8.81
N GLN A 184 13.54 44.82 9.86
CA GLN A 184 14.66 44.74 10.81
C GLN A 184 14.23 44.11 12.15
N ILE A 185 13.08 44.51 12.70
CA ILE A 185 12.64 44.03 14.02
C ILE A 185 11.90 42.69 13.92
N LYS A 186 10.87 42.63 13.08
CA LYS A 186 9.98 41.47 12.96
C LYS A 186 10.71 40.19 12.50
N PRO A 187 11.59 40.21 11.48
CA PRO A 187 12.25 39.00 10.99
C PRO A 187 13.33 38.47 11.94
N ASN A 188 13.96 39.35 12.73
CA ASN A 188 14.87 38.94 13.80
C ASN A 188 14.15 38.31 15.01
N GLY A 189 12.82 38.26 15.02
CA GLY A 189 12.05 37.68 16.12
C GLY A 189 12.25 38.44 17.43
N ILE A 190 12.36 39.76 17.37
CA ILE A 190 12.46 40.64 18.54
C ILE A 190 11.04 41.02 19.00
N SER A 191 10.79 40.86 20.30
CA SER A 191 9.52 41.22 20.94
C SER A 191 9.68 42.08 22.21
N MET A 192 10.89 42.55 22.50
CA MET A 192 11.17 43.43 23.65
C MET A 192 11.70 44.77 23.17
N PHE A 193 11.12 45.85 23.69
CA PHE A 193 11.38 47.22 23.24
C PHE A 193 11.67 48.15 24.40
N VAL A 194 12.77 48.89 24.31
CA VAL A 194 13.07 50.04 25.16
C VAL A 194 13.11 51.27 24.26
N SER A 195 12.18 52.20 24.44
CA SER A 195 12.16 53.45 23.66
C SER A 195 12.52 54.65 24.52
N PHE A 196 13.62 55.31 24.15
CA PHE A 196 14.00 56.64 24.62
C PHE A 196 13.44 57.74 23.70
N SER A 197 12.64 57.39 22.68
CA SER A 197 12.08 58.32 21.70
C SER A 197 11.02 59.25 22.30
N LYS A 198 10.94 60.48 21.82
CA LYS A 198 10.01 61.52 22.29
C LYS A 198 8.80 61.70 21.35
N GLY A 199 7.69 62.22 21.89
CA GLY A 199 6.57 62.78 21.14
C GLY A 199 6.07 61.95 19.95
N THR A 200 5.95 62.61 18.79
CA THR A 200 5.44 62.02 17.54
C THR A 200 6.24 60.82 17.07
N THR A 201 7.57 60.82 17.19
CA THR A 201 8.43 59.68 16.85
C THR A 201 8.04 58.43 17.63
N ASN A 202 7.71 58.59 18.93
CA ASN A 202 7.27 57.46 19.76
C ASN A 202 5.90 56.93 19.31
N THR A 203 4.98 57.80 18.87
CA THR A 203 3.71 57.37 18.25
C THR A 203 3.91 56.65 16.91
N LEU A 204 4.81 57.12 16.04
CA LEU A 204 5.16 56.41 14.80
C LEU A 204 5.67 54.99 15.07
N VAL A 205 6.52 54.82 16.09
CA VAL A 205 7.05 53.52 16.53
C VAL A 205 5.94 52.62 17.08
N LEU A 206 5.12 53.12 18.01
CA LEU A 206 4.05 52.32 18.63
C LEU A 206 3.01 51.89 17.60
N ASN A 207 2.60 52.80 16.70
CA ASN A 207 1.77 52.49 15.55
C ASN A 207 2.41 51.46 14.63
N SER A 208 3.72 51.55 14.35
CA SER A 208 4.45 50.60 13.49
C SER A 208 4.55 49.20 14.12
N LEU A 209 4.74 49.13 15.44
CA LEU A 209 4.72 47.86 16.18
C LEU A 209 3.32 47.23 16.13
N GLN A 210 2.25 48.02 16.19
CA GLN A 210 0.87 47.54 16.03
C GLN A 210 0.55 47.14 14.57
N SER A 211 0.86 47.97 13.58
CA SER A 211 0.58 47.74 12.15
C SER A 211 1.28 46.49 11.64
N LYS A 212 2.54 46.27 12.05
CA LYS A 212 3.32 45.07 11.76
C LYS A 212 3.05 43.91 12.72
N LYS A 213 2.04 44.01 13.59
CA LYS A 213 1.60 42.97 14.54
C LYS A 213 2.71 42.45 15.46
N VAL A 214 3.75 43.26 15.68
CA VAL A 214 4.81 43.01 16.66
C VAL A 214 4.29 43.29 18.08
N TYR A 215 3.38 44.26 18.23
CA TYR A 215 2.69 44.58 19.48
C TYR A 215 1.60 43.54 19.81
N LYS A 216 1.99 42.35 20.25
CA LYS A 216 1.08 41.22 20.57
C LYS A 216 1.49 40.46 21.83
N LYS A 217 0.62 39.55 22.29
CA LYS A 217 0.82 38.72 23.49
C LYS A 217 2.22 38.08 23.51
N GLY A 218 2.96 38.31 24.59
CA GLY A 218 4.35 37.85 24.76
C GLY A 218 5.42 38.88 24.42
N SER A 219 5.02 40.10 24.04
CA SER A 219 5.91 41.24 23.81
C SER A 219 5.95 42.17 25.01
N GLY A 220 7.02 42.96 25.16
CA GLY A 220 7.19 43.96 26.21
C GLY A 220 7.63 45.30 25.62
N VAL A 221 7.05 46.39 26.10
CA VAL A 221 7.41 47.77 25.70
C VAL A 221 7.62 48.61 26.94
N LEU A 222 8.83 49.16 27.09
CA LEU A 222 9.21 50.10 28.12
C LEU A 222 9.54 51.45 27.47
N LEU A 223 8.89 52.53 27.92
CA LEU A 223 9.09 53.89 27.45
C LEU A 223 9.75 54.73 28.55
N SER A 224 10.62 55.67 28.16
CA SER A 224 11.05 56.75 29.04
C SER A 224 9.89 57.71 29.37
N GLY A 225 9.96 58.40 30.51
CA GLY A 225 8.94 59.37 30.93
C GLY A 225 8.71 60.48 29.91
N ARG A 226 9.78 61.06 29.34
CA ARG A 226 9.66 62.04 28.24
C ARG A 226 9.03 61.46 26.97
N GLY A 227 9.07 60.14 26.78
CA GLY A 227 8.39 59.43 25.70
C GLY A 227 6.87 59.34 25.82
N MET A 228 6.27 59.69 26.98
CA MET A 228 4.82 59.63 27.19
C MET A 228 4.06 60.93 26.86
N LEU A 229 4.79 61.96 26.43
CA LEU A 229 4.34 63.33 26.31
C LEU A 229 3.90 63.60 24.87
N GLY A 230 2.66 64.04 24.67
CA GLY A 230 2.06 64.24 23.34
C GLY A 230 1.84 62.97 22.51
N ALA A 231 2.17 61.78 23.01
CA ALA A 231 2.08 60.51 22.29
C ALA A 231 0.77 59.76 22.58
N THR A 232 0.17 59.14 21.56
CA THR A 232 -0.86 58.11 21.75
C THR A 232 -0.18 56.80 22.12
N ILE A 233 -0.52 56.23 23.28
CA ILE A 233 0.16 55.06 23.86
C ILE A 233 -0.84 53.89 24.00
N PRO A 234 -0.57 52.72 23.41
CA PRO A 234 -1.47 51.58 23.48
C PRO A 234 -1.41 50.85 24.84
N ASP A 235 -2.52 50.21 25.17
CA ASP A 235 -2.68 49.38 26.37
C ASP A 235 -1.62 48.27 26.45
N GLY A 236 -1.00 48.13 27.62
CA GLY A 236 0.09 47.20 27.89
C GLY A 236 1.48 47.83 27.93
N CYS A 237 1.66 49.07 27.49
CA CYS A 237 2.95 49.75 27.63
C CYS A 237 3.31 49.98 29.11
N LEU A 238 4.61 49.88 29.41
CA LEU A 238 5.21 50.31 30.66
C LEU A 238 5.97 51.61 30.44
N ILE A 239 5.95 52.50 31.42
CA ILE A 239 6.61 53.81 31.36
C ILE A 239 7.25 54.09 32.72
N TYR A 240 8.51 54.51 32.74
CA TYR A 240 9.15 55.01 33.96
C TYR A 240 9.22 56.55 33.91
N ALA A 241 8.51 57.23 34.80
CA ALA A 241 8.55 58.68 34.95
C ALA A 241 9.12 59.03 36.32
N GLU A 242 9.78 60.19 36.46
CA GLU A 242 10.19 60.68 37.78
C GLU A 242 8.94 60.89 38.66
N LYS A 243 9.04 60.49 39.93
CA LYS A 243 7.89 60.54 40.84
C LYS A 243 7.36 61.96 40.96
N GLY A 244 6.06 62.16 40.76
CA GLY A 244 5.41 63.47 40.70
C GLY A 244 5.26 64.06 39.29
N LEU A 245 5.84 63.45 38.24
CA LEU A 245 5.68 63.86 36.84
C LEU A 245 4.71 62.96 36.04
N GLU A 246 4.04 62.01 36.69
CA GLU A 246 3.23 60.96 36.03
C GLU A 246 1.97 61.52 35.32
N SER A 247 1.49 62.67 35.77
CA SER A 247 0.32 63.38 35.24
C SER A 247 0.61 64.21 33.98
N ALA A 248 1.87 64.46 33.64
CA ALA A 248 2.26 65.35 32.54
C ALA A 248 1.76 64.88 31.17
N THR A 249 0.91 65.66 30.50
CA THR A 249 0.38 65.31 29.16
C THR A 249 1.22 65.83 28.01
N SER A 250 1.94 66.95 28.20
CA SER A 250 2.87 67.55 27.24
C SER A 250 4.24 67.81 27.86
N THR A 251 5.23 68.14 27.02
CA THR A 251 6.58 68.53 27.46
C THR A 251 6.52 69.72 28.41
N GLU A 252 5.72 70.73 28.09
CA GLU A 252 5.63 71.95 28.87
C GLU A 252 5.02 71.71 30.25
N MET A 253 4.03 70.83 30.34
CA MET A 253 3.49 70.38 31.63
C MET A 253 4.51 69.57 32.44
N TYR A 254 5.38 68.80 31.78
CA TYR A 254 6.46 68.03 32.43
C TYR A 254 7.52 68.95 33.05
N GLU A 255 7.98 69.97 32.32
CA GLU A 255 8.95 70.94 32.86
C GLU A 255 8.36 71.78 34.01
N VAL A 256 7.10 72.22 33.90
CA VAL A 256 6.41 72.95 34.99
C VAL A 256 6.26 72.05 36.24
N LEU A 257 5.82 70.80 36.07
CA LEU A 257 5.69 69.87 37.19
C LEU A 257 7.04 69.59 37.88
N ALA A 258 8.15 69.53 37.14
CA ALA A 258 9.48 69.39 37.73
C ALA A 258 9.85 70.59 38.61
N ILE A 259 9.68 71.82 38.10
CA ILE A 259 9.91 73.05 38.88
C ILE A 259 8.99 73.10 40.12
N GLN A 260 7.72 72.67 39.98
CA GLN A 260 6.77 72.60 41.10
C GLN A 260 7.25 71.69 42.25
N GLN A 261 8.06 70.66 42.00
CA GLN A 261 8.61 69.83 43.09
C GLN A 261 9.60 70.62 43.95
N PHE A 262 10.56 71.29 43.32
CA PHE A 262 11.58 72.09 43.99
C PHE A 262 10.99 73.30 44.74
N THR A 263 9.96 73.94 44.19
CA THR A 263 9.29 75.06 44.86
C THR A 263 8.37 74.62 46.00
N ASN A 264 7.64 73.50 45.87
CA ASN A 264 6.84 72.96 46.97
C ASN A 264 7.71 72.47 48.14
N LEU A 265 8.91 71.97 47.85
CA LEU A 265 9.95 71.73 48.86
C LEU A 265 10.36 73.02 49.59
N ILE A 266 10.57 74.14 48.89
CA ILE A 266 10.89 75.42 49.54
C ILE A 266 9.73 75.92 50.40
N LYS A 267 8.47 75.72 49.97
CA LYS A 267 7.29 75.98 50.82
C LYS A 267 7.33 75.18 52.11
N GLN A 268 7.67 73.88 52.03
CA GLN A 268 7.83 73.04 53.22
C GLN A 268 8.97 73.55 54.12
N LEU A 269 10.10 73.98 53.57
CA LEU A 269 11.21 74.56 54.34
C LEU A 269 10.81 75.86 55.05
N LYS A 270 10.13 76.79 54.38
CA LYS A 270 9.61 78.03 55.00
C LYS A 270 8.50 77.77 56.02
N SER A 271 7.75 76.67 55.90
CA SER A 271 6.79 76.25 56.94
C SER A 271 7.47 75.76 58.23
N THR A 272 8.78 75.46 58.18
CA THR A 272 9.58 74.98 59.33
C THR A 272 10.66 75.98 59.79
N ALA A 273 10.94 77.05 59.04
CA ALA A 273 11.94 78.07 59.35
C ALA A 273 11.41 79.50 59.16
N LEU A 274 11.60 80.37 60.17
CA LEU A 274 11.00 81.72 60.22
C LEU A 274 11.58 82.70 59.18
N VAL A 275 12.80 82.43 58.71
CA VAL A 275 13.49 83.14 57.62
C VAL A 275 14.15 82.05 56.78
N VAL A 276 14.22 82.25 55.46
CA VAL A 276 14.82 81.31 54.52
C VAL A 276 15.70 82.09 53.54
N SER A 277 17.01 82.06 53.76
CA SER A 277 18.00 82.67 52.88
C SER A 277 18.33 81.77 51.68
N ALA A 278 18.90 82.36 50.62
CA ALA A 278 19.41 81.61 49.47
C ALA A 278 20.39 80.48 49.87
N TYR A 279 21.20 80.70 50.92
CA TYR A 279 22.14 79.70 51.43
C TYR A 279 21.46 78.53 52.16
N GLU A 280 20.35 78.78 52.87
CA GLU A 280 19.57 77.72 53.52
C GLU A 280 18.78 76.90 52.49
N ILE A 281 18.20 77.54 51.47
CA ILE A 281 17.63 76.82 50.31
C ILE A 281 18.72 75.96 49.66
N LYS A 282 19.89 76.54 49.38
CA LYS A 282 21.04 75.87 48.78
C LYS A 282 21.54 74.69 49.63
N THR A 283 21.51 74.78 50.97
CA THR A 283 21.91 73.69 51.87
C THR A 283 20.88 72.56 51.90
N ALA A 284 19.58 72.89 51.88
CA ALA A 284 18.53 71.89 51.72
C ALA A 284 18.55 71.23 50.34
N PHE A 285 18.84 72.00 49.29
CA PHE A 285 19.01 71.50 47.92
C PHE A 285 20.29 70.71 47.75
N ASP A 286 21.39 70.99 48.46
CA ASP A 286 22.56 70.09 48.51
C ASP A 286 22.17 68.74 49.10
N THR A 287 21.43 68.74 50.20
CA THR A 287 20.96 67.51 50.86
C THR A 287 20.04 66.70 49.94
N ILE A 288 19.08 67.36 49.30
CA ILE A 288 18.05 66.70 48.48
C ILE A 288 18.55 66.38 47.07
N SER A 289 19.45 67.18 46.50
CA SER A 289 20.24 66.82 45.32
C SER A 289 21.08 65.58 45.62
N LEU A 290 21.79 65.51 46.75
CA LEU A 290 22.54 64.31 47.11
C LEU A 290 21.62 63.07 47.26
N GLU A 291 20.37 63.21 47.71
CA GLU A 291 19.40 62.10 47.70
C GLU A 291 18.79 61.80 46.32
N GLN A 292 18.46 62.80 45.50
CA GLN A 292 17.84 62.67 44.17
C GLN A 292 18.84 62.23 43.09
N TYR A 293 20.12 62.54 43.26
CA TYR A 293 21.19 62.02 42.41
C TYR A 293 21.66 60.62 42.85
N ARG A 294 21.67 60.28 44.14
CA ARG A 294 22.04 58.92 44.60
C ARG A 294 20.90 57.93 44.50
N TYR A 295 19.68 58.33 44.86
CA TYR A 295 18.52 57.45 45.07
C TYR A 295 17.20 58.04 44.53
N PRO A 296 17.14 58.52 43.26
CA PRO A 296 15.90 59.02 42.68
C PRO A 296 14.81 57.94 42.73
N ILE A 297 13.57 58.40 42.80
CA ILE A 297 12.38 57.56 42.79
C ILE A 297 11.65 57.82 41.48
N TYR A 298 11.54 56.79 40.65
CA TYR A 298 10.66 56.79 39.49
C TYR A 298 9.40 56.01 39.80
N THR A 299 8.28 56.43 39.26
CA THR A 299 7.03 55.65 39.27
C THR A 299 6.95 54.83 37.99
N LEU A 300 6.70 53.53 38.14
CA LEU A 300 6.41 52.65 37.01
C LEU A 300 4.90 52.70 36.73
N ILE A 301 4.56 53.29 35.58
CA ILE A 301 3.21 53.46 35.06
C ILE A 301 2.94 52.34 34.06
N ASN A 302 1.72 51.80 34.06
CA ASN A 302 1.21 50.88 33.06
C ASN A 302 -0.03 51.50 32.39
N ILE A 303 -0.12 51.41 31.06
CA ILE A 303 -1.30 51.88 30.32
C ILE A 303 -2.36 50.78 30.28
N TYR A 304 -3.54 51.07 30.80
CA TYR A 304 -4.67 50.14 30.89
C TYR A 304 -5.99 50.87 30.66
N ASN A 305 -6.81 50.40 29.71
CA ASN A 305 -8.01 51.08 29.22
C ASN A 305 -7.73 52.56 28.87
N GLN A 306 -6.59 52.82 28.21
CA GLN A 306 -6.03 54.13 27.89
C GLN A 306 -5.73 55.06 29.09
N ALA A 307 -5.91 54.58 30.33
CA ALA A 307 -5.55 55.30 31.55
C ALA A 307 -4.10 54.99 31.99
N ARG A 308 -3.42 55.99 32.55
CA ARG A 308 -2.10 55.86 33.17
C ARG A 308 -2.25 55.36 34.61
N VAL A 309 -1.92 54.11 34.88
CA VAL A 309 -2.04 53.51 36.23
C VAL A 309 -0.65 53.29 36.83
N ALA A 310 -0.36 53.93 37.97
CA ALA A 310 0.86 53.65 38.73
C ALA A 310 0.80 52.22 39.31
N ARG A 311 1.79 51.38 38.98
CA ARG A 311 1.88 49.98 39.40
C ARG A 311 3.07 49.66 40.31
N GLY A 312 4.05 50.54 40.38
CA GLY A 312 5.24 50.33 41.19
C GLY A 312 6.14 51.56 41.29
N SER A 313 7.25 51.42 41.99
CA SER A 313 8.30 52.43 42.06
C SER A 313 9.69 51.82 41.94
N ILE A 314 10.59 52.54 41.28
CA ILE A 314 12.00 52.17 41.11
C ILE A 314 12.82 53.15 41.95
N LYS A 315 13.55 52.64 42.95
CA LYS A 315 14.48 53.43 43.78
C LYS A 315 15.81 52.68 43.89
N ASN A 316 16.93 53.38 43.68
CA ASN A 316 18.28 52.81 43.78
C ASN A 316 18.45 51.50 42.96
N GLY A 317 18.07 51.53 41.68
CA GLY A 317 18.16 50.37 40.78
C GLY A 317 17.26 49.17 41.15
N LYS A 318 16.32 49.33 42.10
CA LYS A 318 15.41 48.26 42.53
C LYS A 318 13.96 48.64 42.27
N LEU A 319 13.27 47.80 41.50
CA LEU A 319 11.84 47.90 41.22
C LEU A 319 11.02 47.21 42.32
N SER A 320 9.99 47.89 42.79
CA SER A 320 9.00 47.42 43.76
C SER A 320 7.58 47.64 43.21
N PHE A 321 6.65 46.73 43.50
CA PHE A 321 5.27 46.80 43.00
C PHE A 321 4.28 47.12 44.11
N THR A 322 3.21 47.85 43.76
CA THR A 322 2.07 48.13 44.64
C THR A 322 0.87 47.22 44.35
N ASP A 323 0.81 46.61 43.16
CA ASP A 323 -0.21 45.64 42.75
C ASP A 323 0.35 44.69 41.67
N THR A 324 -0.25 43.51 41.55
CA THR A 324 0.06 42.47 40.55
C THR A 324 -0.65 42.67 39.21
N GLY A 325 -1.65 43.55 39.13
CA GLY A 325 -2.48 43.78 37.93
C GLY A 325 -1.82 44.50 36.75
N ILE A 326 -0.56 44.21 36.44
CA ILE A 326 0.12 44.72 35.24
C ILE A 326 -0.48 44.05 34.00
N ILE A 327 -0.78 44.81 32.95
CA ILE A 327 -1.01 44.26 31.61
C ILE A 327 0.15 44.55 30.67
N PHE A 328 0.37 43.65 29.73
CA PHE A 328 1.37 43.69 28.67
C PHE A 328 0.69 43.71 27.28
N PRO A 329 1.41 44.08 26.20
CA PRO A 329 0.92 44.06 24.82
C PRO A 329 0.07 42.83 24.47
N GLY A 330 -1.06 43.07 23.80
CA GLY A 330 -2.09 42.04 23.59
C GLY A 330 -2.99 41.78 24.80
N ASN A 331 -3.08 42.74 25.74
CA ASN A 331 -3.92 42.71 26.94
C ASN A 331 -3.77 41.41 27.76
N THR A 332 -2.55 41.13 28.21
CA THR A 332 -2.26 39.92 29.01
C THR A 332 -1.55 40.27 30.31
N THR A 333 -1.87 39.58 31.40
CA THR A 333 -1.13 39.66 32.67
C THR A 333 0.06 38.68 32.73
N VAL A 334 0.26 37.87 31.69
CA VAL A 334 1.39 36.94 31.61
C VAL A 334 2.67 37.72 31.30
N TYR A 335 3.62 37.71 32.23
CA TYR A 335 4.95 38.29 32.03
C TYR A 335 5.60 37.75 30.74
N PRO A 336 6.03 38.62 29.81
CA PRO A 336 6.83 38.20 28.69
C PRO A 336 8.25 37.89 29.21
N ILE A 337 8.61 36.61 29.25
CA ILE A 337 9.89 36.12 29.79
C ILE A 337 10.71 35.51 28.65
N ASN A 338 11.98 35.91 28.53
CA ASN A 338 12.96 35.35 27.59
C ASN A 338 12.41 35.17 26.16
N SER A 339 11.78 36.22 25.62
CA SER A 339 10.76 36.11 24.58
C SER A 339 11.34 35.89 23.18
N LYS A 340 11.41 34.62 22.79
CA LYS A 340 11.31 34.26 21.37
C LYS A 340 9.96 34.75 20.82
N ALA A 341 9.95 35.38 19.65
CA ALA A 341 8.71 35.92 19.06
C ALA A 341 7.67 34.82 18.79
N SER A 342 6.45 35.00 19.27
CA SER A 342 5.38 34.00 19.14
C SER A 342 4.76 34.02 17.74
N VAL A 343 4.77 32.85 17.09
CA VAL A 343 4.19 32.63 15.76
C VAL A 343 3.28 31.40 15.80
N SER A 344 2.14 31.49 15.12
CA SER A 344 1.13 30.44 15.06
C SER A 344 0.68 30.16 13.62
N PHE A 345 0.19 28.95 13.41
CA PHE A 345 -0.58 28.58 12.21
C PHE A 345 -1.78 27.73 12.62
N GLY A 346 -2.89 27.82 11.88
CA GLY A 346 -4.10 27.08 12.17
C GLY A 346 -3.98 25.62 11.72
N MET A 347 -4.66 24.71 12.41
CA MET A 347 -4.59 23.28 12.11
C MET A 347 -5.95 22.60 12.27
N ALA A 348 -6.36 21.82 11.27
CA ALA A 348 -7.46 20.86 11.37
C ALA A 348 -7.07 19.73 12.33
N TYR A 349 -7.50 19.82 13.60
CA TYR A 349 -7.01 18.97 14.70
C TYR A 349 -8.13 18.36 15.56
N GLY A 350 -9.37 18.84 15.46
CA GLY A 350 -10.49 18.33 16.25
C GLY A 350 -11.06 16.98 15.79
N ILE A 351 -11.39 16.11 16.75
CA ILE A 351 -12.27 14.94 16.57
C ILE A 351 -13.76 15.32 16.47
N ASN A 352 -14.18 16.37 17.17
CA ASN A 352 -15.59 16.73 17.37
C ASN A 352 -16.00 17.83 16.39
N GLU A 353 -16.28 17.43 15.15
CA GLU A 353 -16.68 18.32 14.07
C GLU A 353 -18.15 18.77 14.19
N PRO A 354 -18.45 20.09 14.13
CA PRO A 354 -19.84 20.57 14.15
C PRO A 354 -20.65 19.98 13.00
N GLY A 355 -21.83 19.42 13.32
CA GLY A 355 -22.69 18.75 12.35
C GLY A 355 -22.38 17.28 12.08
N SER A 356 -21.30 16.72 12.64
CA SER A 356 -20.95 15.31 12.54
C SER A 356 -21.07 14.59 13.89
N THR A 357 -21.70 13.41 13.90
CA THR A 357 -21.72 12.50 15.06
C THR A 357 -20.59 11.47 15.01
N SER A 358 -19.86 11.35 13.90
CA SER A 358 -18.78 10.37 13.72
C SER A 358 -17.43 10.99 14.08
N THR A 359 -16.76 10.46 15.10
CA THR A 359 -15.37 10.81 15.41
C THR A 359 -14.42 9.97 14.56
N ASN A 360 -13.49 10.62 13.85
CA ASN A 360 -12.46 9.92 13.08
C ASN A 360 -11.07 10.07 13.75
N PRO A 361 -10.61 9.07 14.52
CA PRO A 361 -9.35 9.16 15.26
C PRO A 361 -8.11 9.17 14.36
N TYR A 362 -8.23 8.77 13.08
CA TYR A 362 -7.12 8.82 12.12
C TYR A 362 -6.65 10.26 11.85
N VAL A 363 -7.55 11.24 11.89
CA VAL A 363 -7.20 12.65 11.72
C VAL A 363 -6.24 13.11 12.83
N ILE A 364 -6.54 12.83 14.10
CA ILE A 364 -5.61 13.17 15.20
C ILE A 364 -4.33 12.32 15.12
N SER A 365 -4.43 11.04 14.78
CA SER A 365 -3.27 10.16 14.69
C SER A 365 -2.22 10.66 13.68
N SER A 366 -2.65 11.08 12.48
CA SER A 366 -1.76 11.66 11.46
C SER A 366 -1.21 13.02 11.88
N ARG A 367 -2.09 13.92 12.39
CA ARG A 367 -1.71 15.26 12.89
C ARG A 367 -0.64 15.24 13.99
N GLY A 368 -0.47 14.13 14.71
CA GLY A 368 0.65 13.94 15.64
C GLY A 368 2.03 14.22 15.02
N GLY A 369 2.23 13.93 13.73
CA GLY A 369 3.46 14.30 13.03
C GLY A 369 3.71 15.80 12.94
N ALA A 370 2.66 16.59 12.69
CA ALA A 370 2.74 18.05 12.68
C ALA A 370 3.01 18.62 14.09
N VAL A 371 2.38 18.04 15.12
CA VAL A 371 2.64 18.42 16.52
C VAL A 371 4.10 18.13 16.91
N TYR A 372 4.65 16.98 16.52
CA TYR A 372 6.07 16.67 16.73
C TYR A 372 6.99 17.63 15.96
N GLY A 373 6.63 18.02 14.73
CA GLY A 373 7.35 19.03 13.94
C GLY A 373 7.50 20.37 14.68
N ILE A 374 6.44 20.83 15.35
CA ILE A 374 6.47 22.04 16.19
C ILE A 374 7.38 21.87 17.41
N VAL A 375 7.30 20.72 18.11
CA VAL A 375 8.16 20.42 19.27
C VAL A 375 9.63 20.42 18.85
N ARG A 376 9.96 19.75 17.75
CA ARG A 376 11.31 19.71 17.18
C ARG A 376 11.79 21.12 16.78
N ALA A 377 10.95 21.91 16.11
CA ALA A 377 11.28 23.27 15.69
C ALA A 377 11.59 24.24 16.85
N ASN A 378 10.91 24.08 17.98
CA ASN A 378 11.17 24.88 19.18
C ASN A 378 12.43 24.44 19.94
N GLN A 379 12.82 23.17 19.81
CA GLN A 379 14.02 22.57 20.41
C GLN A 379 15.28 22.76 19.55
N ASP A 380 15.14 22.86 18.22
CA ASP A 380 16.24 23.01 17.27
C ASP A 380 16.68 24.49 17.14
N PRO A 381 17.88 24.88 17.62
CA PRO A 381 18.35 26.25 17.54
C PRO A 381 18.81 26.66 16.13
N THR A 382 18.85 25.74 15.17
CA THR A 382 19.32 26.03 13.79
C THR A 382 18.20 26.42 12.84
N LEU A 383 16.97 25.97 13.11
CA LEU A 383 15.82 26.22 12.24
C LEU A 383 15.27 27.64 12.44
N LEU A 384 14.75 27.93 13.64
CA LEU A 384 14.10 29.21 13.98
C LEU A 384 14.46 29.63 15.42
N PRO A 385 15.75 29.90 15.74
CA PRO A 385 16.22 30.14 17.10
C PRO A 385 15.43 31.21 17.86
N ASN A 386 15.01 32.26 17.15
CA ASN A 386 14.41 33.47 17.71
C ASN A 386 12.88 33.41 17.83
N PHE A 387 12.25 32.29 17.46
CA PHE A 387 10.79 32.16 17.41
C PHE A 387 10.26 31.02 18.28
N ASN A 388 9.07 31.21 18.84
CA ASN A 388 8.31 30.16 19.53
C ASN A 388 7.10 29.80 18.66
N ILE A 389 7.13 28.59 18.11
CA ILE A 389 6.11 28.06 17.21
C ILE A 389 4.99 27.44 18.02
N SER A 390 3.76 27.76 17.63
CA SER A 390 2.53 27.20 18.17
C SER A 390 1.55 26.87 17.04
N PHE A 391 0.46 26.17 17.37
CA PHE A 391 -0.65 25.96 16.44
C PHE A 391 -1.99 26.29 17.08
N ILE A 392 -2.97 26.61 16.24
CA ILE A 392 -4.33 26.94 16.68
C ILE A 392 -5.27 25.83 16.19
N PRO A 393 -5.69 24.91 17.08
CA PRO A 393 -6.52 23.77 16.70
C PRO A 393 -7.92 24.22 16.31
N THR A 394 -8.45 23.59 15.26
CA THR A 394 -9.80 23.82 14.72
C THR A 394 -10.54 22.50 14.52
N ASN A 395 -11.86 22.56 14.69
CA ASN A 395 -12.78 21.42 14.52
C ASN A 395 -13.58 21.51 13.20
N CYS A 396 -13.28 22.49 12.35
CA CYS A 396 -14.14 22.93 11.26
C CYS A 396 -13.81 22.23 9.94
N GLY A 397 -14.76 21.51 9.33
CA GLY A 397 -14.56 20.85 8.02
C GLY A 397 -13.47 19.77 8.01
N ASN A 398 -13.17 19.18 9.18
CA ASN A 398 -12.17 18.14 9.34
C ASN A 398 -12.55 16.83 8.61
N GLN A 399 -13.84 16.52 8.46
CA GLN A 399 -14.34 15.36 7.71
C GLN A 399 -15.44 15.77 6.74
N LEU A 400 -16.54 16.34 7.25
CA LEU A 400 -17.75 16.68 6.50
C LEU A 400 -17.82 18.19 6.21
N TYR A 401 -17.97 18.53 4.93
CA TYR A 401 -18.25 19.90 4.52
C TYR A 401 -19.76 20.14 4.37
N VAL A 402 -20.30 20.98 5.25
CA VAL A 402 -21.59 21.65 5.08
C VAL A 402 -21.31 23.15 5.13
N HIS A 403 -21.68 23.87 4.07
CA HIS A 403 -21.29 25.28 3.85
C HIS A 403 -21.50 26.17 5.08
N ASP A 404 -22.74 26.31 5.54
CA ASP A 404 -23.11 27.28 6.58
C ASP A 404 -22.53 26.90 7.95
N ILE A 405 -22.47 25.59 8.26
CA ILE A 405 -21.87 25.07 9.49
C ILE A 405 -20.35 25.32 9.49
N THR A 406 -19.69 25.07 8.36
CA THR A 406 -18.25 25.33 8.19
C THR A 406 -17.95 26.82 8.31
N LYS A 407 -18.76 27.67 7.66
CA LYS A 407 -18.66 29.14 7.72
C LYS A 407 -18.84 29.65 9.15
N ALA A 408 -19.91 29.27 9.83
CA ALA A 408 -20.15 29.61 11.23
C ALA A 408 -19.03 29.13 12.17
N CYS A 409 -18.43 27.97 11.88
CA CYS A 409 -17.31 27.44 12.66
C CYS A 409 -16.01 28.25 12.48
N TYR A 410 -15.75 28.84 11.29
CA TYR A 410 -14.56 29.68 11.06
C TYR A 410 -14.75 31.16 11.39
N THR A 411 -15.97 31.71 11.47
CA THR A 411 -16.21 33.11 11.85
C THR A 411 -15.48 33.54 13.14
N PRO A 412 -15.39 32.73 14.23
CA PRO A 412 -14.61 33.08 15.42
C PRO A 412 -13.09 33.17 15.22
N TYR A 413 -12.56 32.73 14.07
CA TYR A 413 -11.13 32.52 13.81
C TYR A 413 -10.52 33.43 12.72
N VAL A 414 -11.30 34.30 12.05
CA VAL A 414 -10.88 35.09 10.87
C VAL A 414 -9.49 35.72 11.02
N ASP A 415 -9.28 36.51 12.07
CA ASP A 415 -7.99 37.17 12.36
C ASP A 415 -7.03 36.35 13.24
N LYS A 416 -7.36 35.08 13.52
CA LYS A 416 -6.68 34.24 14.51
C LYS A 416 -5.95 33.04 13.93
N LEU A 417 -6.18 32.63 12.68
CA LEU A 417 -5.55 31.43 12.10
C LEU A 417 -4.02 31.55 11.87
N GLY A 418 -3.39 32.69 12.16
CA GLY A 418 -1.94 32.84 12.09
C GLY A 418 -1.43 32.95 10.64
N ILE A 419 -0.25 32.39 10.36
CA ILE A 419 0.47 32.65 9.09
C ILE A 419 0.08 31.72 7.94
N ALA A 420 -0.52 30.56 8.26
CA ALA A 420 -0.88 29.50 7.32
C ALA A 420 -1.95 28.59 7.95
N TYR A 421 -2.53 27.68 7.16
CA TYR A 421 -3.49 26.69 7.63
C TYR A 421 -3.15 25.27 7.16
N LEU A 422 -2.90 24.36 8.10
CA LEU A 422 -2.78 22.92 7.83
C LEU A 422 -4.17 22.29 7.91
N GLY A 423 -4.84 22.17 6.76
CA GLY A 423 -6.24 21.80 6.64
C GLY A 423 -6.53 20.30 6.68
N THR A 424 -7.73 19.94 6.21
CA THR A 424 -8.25 18.57 6.22
C THR A 424 -7.57 17.62 5.22
N GLN A 425 -7.71 16.32 5.46
CA GLN A 425 -7.30 15.23 4.58
C GLN A 425 -8.24 14.98 3.38
N TYR A 426 -9.45 15.55 3.38
CA TYR A 426 -10.45 15.28 2.33
C TYR A 426 -10.49 16.35 1.24
N THR A 427 -10.51 15.93 -0.03
CA THR A 427 -10.55 16.82 -1.21
C THR A 427 -11.74 17.78 -1.18
N ALA A 428 -12.96 17.25 -1.03
CA ALA A 428 -14.18 18.04 -1.05
C ALA A 428 -14.21 19.07 0.09
N SER A 429 -13.80 18.64 1.29
CA SER A 429 -13.76 19.50 2.46
C SER A 429 -12.65 20.56 2.36
N SER A 430 -11.50 20.25 1.76
CA SER A 430 -10.48 21.27 1.44
C SER A 430 -10.99 22.32 0.45
N GLN A 431 -11.63 21.90 -0.63
CA GLN A 431 -12.26 22.81 -1.60
C GLN A 431 -13.33 23.71 -0.94
N GLY A 432 -14.16 23.12 -0.08
CA GLY A 432 -15.20 23.83 0.66
C GLY A 432 -14.65 24.86 1.65
N ILE A 433 -13.61 24.51 2.40
CA ILE A 433 -12.96 25.42 3.35
C ILE A 433 -12.28 26.58 2.62
N ILE A 434 -11.61 26.36 1.47
CA ILE A 434 -11.01 27.44 0.68
C ILE A 434 -12.08 28.42 0.20
N THR A 435 -13.27 27.94 -0.17
CA THR A 435 -14.42 28.79 -0.53
C THR A 435 -14.86 29.64 0.66
N VAL A 436 -15.04 29.02 1.83
CA VAL A 436 -15.39 29.72 3.08
C VAL A 436 -14.32 30.73 3.51
N PHE A 437 -13.03 30.42 3.33
CA PHE A 437 -11.93 31.33 3.62
C PHE A 437 -12.02 32.60 2.76
N ARG A 438 -12.23 32.45 1.45
CA ARG A 438 -12.42 33.59 0.53
C ARG A 438 -13.62 34.45 0.91
N GLU A 439 -14.75 33.83 1.29
CA GLU A 439 -15.95 34.55 1.76
C GLU A 439 -15.76 35.27 3.10
N LEU A 440 -14.93 34.74 3.99
CA LEU A 440 -14.57 35.35 5.27
C LEU A 440 -13.37 36.32 5.16
N GLY A 441 -12.83 36.55 3.96
CA GLY A 441 -11.66 37.42 3.74
C GLY A 441 -10.32 36.83 4.19
N ILE A 442 -10.29 35.56 4.61
CA ILE A 442 -9.10 34.82 5.04
C ILE A 442 -8.25 34.50 3.80
N LYS A 443 -7.02 35.03 3.75
CA LYS A 443 -6.13 34.94 2.56
C LYS A 443 -4.89 34.06 2.76
N ILE A 444 -4.74 33.43 3.93
CA ILE A 444 -3.53 32.68 4.32
C ILE A 444 -3.31 31.42 3.45
N PRO A 445 -2.06 30.96 3.27
CA PRO A 445 -1.76 29.72 2.55
C PRO A 445 -2.48 28.52 3.17
N TYR A 446 -3.11 27.71 2.32
CA TYR A 446 -3.79 26.47 2.72
C TYR A 446 -2.94 25.27 2.30
N LEU A 447 -2.52 24.46 3.27
CA LEU A 447 -1.71 23.26 3.05
C LEU A 447 -2.45 22.00 3.50
N THR A 448 -2.27 20.90 2.80
CA THR A 448 -2.73 19.56 3.23
C THR A 448 -1.67 18.48 2.99
N ASP A 449 -1.63 17.53 3.90
CA ASP A 449 -0.78 16.36 3.90
C ASP A 449 -1.41 15.14 3.21
N GLN A 450 -2.73 15.15 2.96
CA GLN A 450 -3.48 13.95 2.57
C GLN A 450 -4.58 14.14 1.50
N ALA A 451 -4.98 15.37 1.12
CA ALA A 451 -6.03 15.53 0.10
C ALA A 451 -5.50 15.25 -1.32
N SER A 452 -5.90 14.13 -1.92
CA SER A 452 -5.35 13.58 -3.17
C SER A 452 -6.06 13.98 -4.47
N GLY A 453 -7.28 14.55 -4.41
CA GLY A 453 -8.10 14.75 -5.61
C GLY A 453 -7.49 15.70 -6.65
N TYR A 454 -7.69 15.41 -7.94
CA TYR A 454 -7.00 16.12 -9.03
C TYR A 454 -7.35 17.62 -9.10
N ILE A 455 -8.60 18.00 -8.85
CA ILE A 455 -9.12 19.38 -9.00
C ILE A 455 -8.28 20.44 -8.27
N LEU A 456 -7.75 20.12 -7.09
CA LEU A 456 -6.95 21.04 -6.27
C LEU A 456 -5.54 21.31 -6.86
N SER A 457 -5.11 20.59 -7.89
CA SER A 457 -3.83 20.83 -8.60
C SER A 457 -3.78 22.19 -9.29
N ASN A 458 -4.94 22.76 -9.64
CA ASN A 458 -5.04 23.96 -10.46
C ASN A 458 -4.64 25.23 -9.67
N LYS A 459 -3.38 25.63 -9.84
CA LYS A 459 -2.78 26.82 -9.22
C LYS A 459 -3.47 28.14 -9.59
N THR A 460 -4.14 28.22 -10.73
CA THR A 460 -4.90 29.41 -11.14
C THR A 460 -6.24 29.51 -10.41
N GLN A 461 -6.88 28.36 -10.14
CA GLN A 461 -8.17 28.28 -9.43
C GLN A 461 -8.01 28.29 -7.90
N TYR A 462 -6.88 27.75 -7.41
CA TYR A 462 -6.54 27.64 -5.99
C TYR A 462 -5.09 28.14 -5.72
N PRO A 463 -4.78 29.44 -5.95
CA PRO A 463 -3.43 29.98 -5.78
C PRO A 463 -2.91 29.95 -4.33
N GLU A 464 -3.80 29.90 -3.34
CA GLU A 464 -3.46 29.74 -1.91
C GLU A 464 -3.17 28.29 -1.52
N PHE A 465 -3.56 27.31 -2.34
CA PHE A 465 -3.50 25.88 -1.99
C PHE A 465 -2.15 25.23 -2.33
N MET A 466 -1.68 24.35 -1.45
CA MET A 466 -0.53 23.46 -1.63
C MET A 466 -0.80 22.08 -1.02
N ARG A 467 -0.08 21.05 -1.45
CA ARG A 467 -0.10 19.74 -0.78
C ARG A 467 1.23 18.99 -0.79
N ILE A 468 1.44 18.18 0.25
CA ILE A 468 2.58 17.24 0.36
C ILE A 468 2.27 15.90 -0.34
N LEU A 469 1.00 15.50 -0.38
CA LEU A 469 0.57 14.28 -1.08
C LEU A 469 0.57 14.49 -2.60
N ALA A 470 0.84 13.43 -3.36
CA ALA A 470 0.67 13.41 -4.81
C ALA A 470 -0.83 13.38 -5.21
N PRO A 471 -1.21 13.88 -6.40
CA PRO A 471 -2.56 13.71 -6.92
C PRO A 471 -2.88 12.24 -7.18
N THR A 472 -4.16 11.85 -7.18
CA THR A 472 -4.57 10.48 -7.57
C THR A 472 -4.06 10.10 -8.96
N THR A 473 -4.07 11.04 -9.91
CA THR A 473 -3.56 10.87 -11.29
C THR A 473 -2.08 10.51 -11.37
N TYR A 474 -1.27 10.85 -10.37
CA TYR A 474 0.13 10.40 -10.30
C TYR A 474 0.24 8.88 -10.06
N ASN A 475 -0.72 8.30 -9.35
CA ASN A 475 -0.77 6.85 -9.13
C ASN A 475 -1.28 6.10 -10.37
N ALA A 476 -2.16 6.70 -11.18
CA ALA A 476 -2.50 6.15 -12.50
C ALA A 476 -1.25 5.90 -13.35
N LYS A 477 -0.37 6.92 -13.48
CA LYS A 477 0.92 6.80 -14.18
C LYS A 477 1.77 5.65 -13.64
N ILE A 478 1.83 5.48 -12.32
CA ILE A 478 2.61 4.41 -11.67
C ILE A 478 2.01 3.04 -11.98
N MET A 479 0.69 2.88 -11.90
CA MET A 479 0.02 1.63 -12.27
C MET A 479 0.32 1.25 -13.74
N VAL A 480 0.24 2.20 -14.68
CA VAL A 480 0.56 1.93 -16.10
C VAL A 480 2.04 1.63 -16.31
N ASN A 481 2.96 2.29 -15.60
CA ASN A 481 4.38 1.96 -15.63
C ASN A 481 4.67 0.53 -15.12
N ILE A 482 4.00 0.09 -14.04
CA ILE A 482 4.12 -1.29 -13.52
C ILE A 482 3.65 -2.30 -14.58
N MET A 483 2.50 -2.06 -15.23
CA MET A 483 2.00 -2.94 -16.31
C MET A 483 2.97 -3.00 -17.49
N ASN A 484 3.57 -1.86 -17.86
CA ASN A 484 4.51 -1.79 -18.97
C ASN A 484 5.81 -2.57 -18.69
N ILE A 485 6.30 -2.56 -17.44
CA ILE A 485 7.49 -3.34 -17.01
C ILE A 485 7.22 -4.86 -17.09
N PHE A 486 6.01 -5.31 -16.73
CA PHE A 486 5.62 -6.72 -16.88
C PHE A 486 5.16 -7.11 -18.29
N GLY A 487 5.22 -6.18 -19.26
CA GLY A 487 4.83 -6.44 -20.65
C GLY A 487 3.33 -6.64 -20.86
N TRP A 488 2.48 -6.28 -19.90
CA TRP A 488 1.03 -6.42 -20.01
C TRP A 488 0.45 -5.33 -20.92
N LYS A 489 -0.22 -5.72 -22.00
CA LYS A 489 -0.76 -4.80 -23.03
C LYS A 489 -2.28 -4.87 -23.19
N LYS A 490 -2.96 -5.84 -22.57
CA LYS A 490 -4.43 -5.98 -22.56
C LYS A 490 -4.95 -5.99 -21.13
N VAL A 491 -5.86 -5.07 -20.81
CA VAL A 491 -6.35 -4.87 -19.44
C VAL A 491 -7.87 -4.66 -19.43
N ALA A 492 -8.55 -5.13 -18.39
CA ALA A 492 -9.90 -4.67 -18.08
C ALA A 492 -9.85 -3.62 -16.97
N VAL A 493 -10.77 -2.67 -16.98
CA VAL A 493 -10.84 -1.57 -16.00
C VAL A 493 -12.25 -1.47 -15.43
N ALA A 494 -12.33 -1.24 -14.13
CA ALA A 494 -13.57 -0.83 -13.45
C ALA A 494 -13.27 0.35 -12.52
N TYR A 495 -14.18 1.31 -12.42
CA TYR A 495 -14.02 2.48 -11.58
C TYR A 495 -15.31 2.89 -10.86
N SER A 496 -15.19 3.44 -9.66
CA SER A 496 -16.31 4.08 -8.97
C SER A 496 -16.58 5.46 -9.55
N ASN A 497 -17.80 5.67 -10.07
CA ASN A 497 -18.25 6.93 -10.65
C ASN A 497 -18.59 7.97 -9.56
N ASP A 498 -17.59 8.36 -8.78
CA ASP A 498 -17.63 9.57 -7.96
C ASP A 498 -17.23 10.81 -8.77
N SER A 499 -17.78 11.96 -8.38
CA SER A 499 -17.74 13.20 -9.17
C SER A 499 -16.41 13.96 -9.16
N SER A 500 -15.34 13.44 -8.52
CA SER A 500 -14.15 14.25 -8.25
C SER A 500 -12.80 13.55 -8.18
N THR A 501 -12.72 12.26 -7.83
CA THR A 501 -11.47 11.65 -7.41
C THR A 501 -11.15 10.37 -8.19
N ASN A 502 -12.03 9.37 -8.22
CA ASN A 502 -11.74 8.13 -8.97
C ASN A 502 -12.05 8.27 -10.47
N TYR A 503 -13.04 9.07 -10.86
CA TYR A 503 -13.30 9.36 -12.28
C TYR A 503 -12.11 10.05 -12.97
N TYR A 504 -11.52 11.08 -12.35
CA TYR A 504 -10.31 11.73 -12.89
C TYR A 504 -9.08 10.82 -12.86
N ASN A 505 -8.99 9.90 -11.88
CA ASN A 505 -7.96 8.87 -11.84
C ASN A 505 -8.10 7.89 -13.02
N TYR A 506 -9.33 7.47 -13.35
CA TYR A 506 -9.66 6.69 -14.55
C TYR A 506 -9.31 7.43 -15.85
N LEU A 507 -9.64 8.71 -15.98
CA LEU A 507 -9.28 9.50 -17.17
C LEU A 507 -7.76 9.60 -17.36
N SER A 508 -7.02 9.81 -16.27
CA SER A 508 -5.55 9.80 -16.32
C SER A 508 -4.97 8.43 -16.64
N PHE A 509 -5.57 7.35 -16.11
CA PHE A 509 -5.17 5.98 -16.41
C PHE A 509 -5.40 5.62 -17.88
N LYS A 510 -6.53 6.04 -18.46
CA LYS A 510 -6.83 5.92 -19.90
C LYS A 510 -5.74 6.62 -20.72
N SER A 511 -5.46 7.89 -20.42
CA SER A 511 -4.44 8.68 -21.14
C SER A 511 -3.01 8.11 -21.04
N GLU A 512 -2.59 7.60 -19.87
CA GLU A 512 -1.27 6.98 -19.72
C GLU A 512 -1.22 5.60 -20.41
N CYS A 513 -2.31 4.82 -20.39
CA CYS A 513 -2.46 3.58 -21.17
C CYS A 513 -2.34 3.83 -22.68
N ASP A 514 -3.05 4.82 -23.20
CA ASP A 514 -3.00 5.23 -24.62
C ASP A 514 -1.56 5.64 -25.00
N THR A 515 -0.85 6.34 -24.11
CA THR A 515 0.54 6.78 -24.30
C THR A 515 1.54 5.61 -24.36
N LEU A 516 1.30 4.53 -23.60
CA LEU A 516 2.18 3.34 -23.52
C LEU A 516 1.68 2.14 -24.34
N GLY A 517 0.66 2.33 -25.19
CA GLY A 517 0.12 1.30 -26.07
C GLY A 517 -0.54 0.14 -25.33
N ILE A 518 -1.19 0.41 -24.19
CA ILE A 518 -1.93 -0.57 -23.37
C ILE A 518 -3.43 -0.42 -23.67
N THR A 519 -4.05 -1.50 -24.15
CA THR A 519 -5.46 -1.50 -24.58
C THR A 519 -6.40 -1.86 -23.43
N ILE A 520 -7.36 -0.99 -23.12
CA ILE A 520 -8.48 -1.31 -22.23
C ILE A 520 -9.54 -2.09 -23.03
N ILE A 521 -9.68 -3.39 -22.78
CA ILE A 521 -10.43 -4.31 -23.65
C ILE A 521 -11.92 -4.49 -23.28
N ASN A 522 -12.38 -4.04 -22.11
CA ASN A 522 -13.81 -4.02 -21.79
C ASN A 522 -14.48 -2.72 -22.27
N ASP A 523 -15.74 -2.82 -22.67
CA ASP A 523 -16.57 -1.73 -23.18
C ASP A 523 -16.74 -0.59 -22.17
N GLU A 524 -16.82 0.66 -22.64
CA GLU A 524 -16.81 1.83 -21.74
C GLU A 524 -18.05 1.88 -20.82
N GLU A 525 -19.16 1.26 -21.22
CA GLU A 525 -20.37 1.11 -20.39
C GLU A 525 -20.17 0.15 -19.19
N SER A 526 -19.36 -0.91 -19.32
CA SER A 526 -19.10 -1.85 -18.21
C SER A 526 -18.10 -1.35 -17.18
N ARG A 527 -17.27 -0.34 -17.53
CA ARG A 527 -16.24 0.23 -16.65
C ARG A 527 -16.82 0.94 -15.42
N ALA A 528 -17.96 1.61 -15.55
CA ALA A 528 -18.50 2.49 -14.49
C ALA A 528 -19.39 1.75 -13.46
N PHE A 529 -19.06 1.89 -12.17
CA PHE A 529 -19.82 1.40 -11.01
C PHE A 529 -20.28 2.57 -10.12
N PRO A 530 -21.28 2.42 -9.23
CA PRO A 530 -21.71 3.49 -8.32
C PRO A 530 -20.60 3.87 -7.32
N ALA A 531 -20.63 5.13 -6.86
CA ALA A 531 -19.62 5.69 -5.95
C ALA A 531 -19.43 4.90 -4.64
N TYR A 532 -20.49 4.25 -4.14
CA TYR A 532 -20.50 3.42 -2.93
C TYR A 532 -21.00 2.01 -3.25
N TYR A 533 -20.33 1.30 -4.17
CA TYR A 533 -20.68 -0.09 -4.49
C TYR A 533 -20.60 -0.99 -3.25
N SER A 534 -21.65 -1.79 -3.03
CA SER A 534 -21.80 -2.79 -1.97
C SER A 534 -22.26 -4.13 -2.56
N GLN A 535 -22.10 -5.20 -1.79
CA GLN A 535 -22.40 -6.56 -2.25
C GLN A 535 -23.91 -6.76 -2.53
N ASP A 536 -24.79 -6.04 -1.82
CA ASP A 536 -26.25 -6.10 -2.00
C ASP A 536 -26.69 -5.61 -3.39
N MET A 537 -25.86 -4.78 -4.04
CA MET A 537 -26.09 -4.32 -5.41
C MET A 537 -25.58 -5.29 -6.48
N TYR A 538 -24.92 -6.41 -6.12
CA TYR A 538 -24.35 -7.36 -7.08
C TYR A 538 -25.36 -7.82 -8.15
N ALA A 539 -26.60 -8.13 -7.76
CA ALA A 539 -27.64 -8.53 -8.70
C ALA A 539 -27.83 -7.50 -9.85
N ASN A 540 -27.83 -6.21 -9.52
CA ASN A 540 -28.04 -5.10 -10.46
C ASN A 540 -26.82 -4.83 -11.37
N TYR A 541 -25.63 -5.28 -11.00
CA TYR A 541 -24.38 -5.06 -11.74
C TYR A 541 -23.72 -6.34 -12.27
N SER A 542 -24.31 -7.51 -12.00
CA SER A 542 -23.88 -8.85 -12.45
C SER A 542 -23.50 -8.90 -13.94
N ALA A 543 -24.31 -8.29 -14.81
CA ALA A 543 -24.03 -8.20 -16.25
C ALA A 543 -22.74 -7.40 -16.59
N LYS A 544 -22.31 -6.44 -15.76
CA LYS A 544 -21.02 -5.75 -15.94
C LYS A 544 -19.84 -6.63 -15.53
N PHE A 545 -19.97 -7.39 -14.44
CA PHE A 545 -18.98 -8.40 -14.06
C PHE A 545 -18.84 -9.46 -15.17
N GLN A 546 -19.96 -9.95 -15.74
CA GLN A 546 -19.93 -10.89 -16.85
C GLN A 546 -19.22 -10.29 -18.09
N LYS A 547 -19.59 -9.07 -18.53
CA LYS A 547 -18.87 -8.36 -19.61
C LYS A 547 -17.35 -8.29 -19.38
N ILE A 548 -16.90 -8.06 -18.14
CA ILE A 548 -15.48 -8.09 -17.77
C ILE A 548 -14.89 -9.50 -17.92
N LYS A 549 -15.59 -10.54 -17.46
CA LYS A 549 -15.21 -11.97 -17.60
C LYS A 549 -15.01 -12.38 -19.06
N ASP A 550 -15.95 -11.99 -19.91
CA ASP A 550 -16.04 -12.32 -21.33
C ASP A 550 -14.86 -11.75 -22.14
N THR A 551 -14.29 -10.61 -21.72
CA THR A 551 -13.06 -10.06 -22.34
C THR A 551 -11.85 -10.98 -22.22
N ARG A 552 -11.87 -11.89 -21.23
CA ARG A 552 -10.75 -12.74 -20.83
C ARG A 552 -9.46 -11.98 -20.48
N ALA A 553 -9.56 -10.71 -20.07
CA ALA A 553 -8.49 -10.07 -19.32
C ALA A 553 -8.14 -10.92 -18.09
N ARG A 554 -6.85 -11.11 -17.84
CA ARG A 554 -6.33 -11.48 -16.52
C ARG A 554 -5.95 -10.23 -15.74
N ILE A 555 -5.37 -9.22 -16.40
CA ILE A 555 -5.06 -7.95 -15.72
C ILE A 555 -6.35 -7.13 -15.59
N ILE A 556 -6.82 -6.92 -14.36
CA ILE A 556 -8.02 -6.14 -14.07
C ILE A 556 -7.66 -5.05 -13.07
N ILE A 557 -7.92 -3.78 -13.43
CA ILE A 557 -7.53 -2.61 -12.63
C ILE A 557 -8.77 -1.95 -11.99
N PRO A 558 -8.92 -2.03 -10.65
CA PRO A 558 -9.98 -1.36 -9.92
C PRO A 558 -9.57 0.04 -9.45
N ILE A 559 -10.29 1.05 -9.92
CA ILE A 559 -10.14 2.45 -9.54
C ILE A 559 -11.32 2.86 -8.65
N PHE A 560 -11.29 2.39 -7.40
CA PHE A 560 -12.36 2.56 -6.41
C PHE A 560 -11.82 3.20 -5.13
N ASN A 561 -12.72 3.75 -4.31
CA ASN A 561 -12.42 3.93 -2.88
C ASN A 561 -12.31 2.58 -2.16
N THR A 562 -11.58 2.55 -1.04
CA THR A 562 -11.31 1.33 -0.25
C THR A 562 -12.57 0.58 0.18
N VAL A 563 -13.66 1.30 0.47
CA VAL A 563 -14.91 0.71 0.98
C VAL A 563 -15.62 -0.11 -0.09
N SER A 564 -15.60 0.38 -1.34
CA SER A 564 -16.23 -0.26 -2.50
C SER A 564 -15.36 -1.28 -3.22
N MET A 565 -14.03 -1.19 -3.08
CA MET A 565 -13.09 -2.11 -3.73
C MET A 565 -13.28 -3.57 -3.28
N TRP A 566 -13.49 -3.84 -1.99
CA TRP A 566 -13.58 -5.22 -1.49
C TRP A 566 -14.89 -5.93 -1.87
N PRO A 567 -16.10 -5.31 -1.74
CA PRO A 567 -17.32 -5.88 -2.30
C PRO A 567 -17.24 -6.09 -3.82
N TRP A 568 -16.49 -5.25 -4.54
CA TRP A 568 -16.31 -5.44 -5.99
C TRP A 568 -15.45 -6.68 -6.31
N TYR A 569 -14.41 -6.99 -5.52
CA TYR A 569 -13.70 -8.27 -5.62
C TYR A 569 -14.57 -9.48 -5.25
N GLU A 570 -15.48 -9.35 -4.28
CA GLU A 570 -16.47 -10.39 -3.97
C GLU A 570 -17.40 -10.65 -5.17
N GLY A 571 -17.85 -9.60 -5.86
CA GLY A 571 -18.62 -9.72 -7.11
C GLY A 571 -17.88 -10.45 -8.24
N LEU A 572 -16.55 -10.31 -8.34
CA LEU A 572 -15.73 -11.12 -9.26
C LEU A 572 -15.73 -12.60 -8.87
N TYR A 573 -15.69 -12.93 -7.57
CA TYR A 573 -15.78 -14.32 -7.11
C TYR A 573 -17.13 -14.95 -7.51
N ASP A 574 -18.21 -14.19 -7.41
CA ASP A 574 -19.57 -14.71 -7.59
C ASP A 574 -19.95 -14.97 -9.05
N ILE A 575 -19.27 -14.35 -10.03
CA ILE A 575 -19.32 -14.76 -11.45
C ILE A 575 -18.31 -15.87 -11.82
N GLY A 576 -17.52 -16.34 -10.86
CA GLY A 576 -16.65 -17.51 -11.01
C GLY A 576 -15.14 -17.26 -11.15
N PHE A 577 -14.63 -16.03 -11.02
CA PHE A 577 -13.17 -15.82 -10.99
C PHE A 577 -12.53 -16.50 -9.75
N ARG A 578 -11.37 -17.15 -9.92
CA ARG A 578 -10.61 -17.83 -8.85
C ARG A 578 -9.15 -17.37 -8.80
N ALA A 579 -8.40 -17.91 -7.83
CA ALA A 579 -6.96 -17.67 -7.71
C ALA A 579 -6.24 -18.05 -9.01
N GLY A 580 -5.52 -17.10 -9.61
CA GLY A 580 -4.83 -17.29 -10.90
C GLY A 580 -5.64 -16.88 -12.13
N ASP A 581 -6.94 -16.59 -12.02
CA ASP A 581 -7.70 -16.02 -13.14
C ASP A 581 -7.48 -14.52 -13.29
N ILE A 582 -7.41 -13.77 -12.18
CA ILE A 582 -7.12 -12.34 -12.18
C ILE A 582 -5.70 -12.05 -11.69
N MET A 583 -5.18 -10.88 -12.08
CA MET A 583 -4.07 -10.16 -11.48
C MET A 583 -4.47 -8.69 -11.44
N SER A 584 -4.13 -7.99 -10.35
CA SER A 584 -4.58 -6.62 -10.12
C SER A 584 -3.44 -5.73 -9.62
N ILE A 585 -3.56 -4.44 -9.93
CA ILE A 585 -2.79 -3.36 -9.33
C ILE A 585 -3.80 -2.37 -8.76
N SER A 586 -3.70 -2.04 -7.47
CA SER A 586 -4.60 -1.07 -6.83
C SER A 586 -3.88 -0.09 -5.90
N MET A 587 -4.59 0.97 -5.50
CA MET A 587 -4.08 1.97 -4.56
C MET A 587 -4.47 1.59 -3.12
N ASN A 588 -3.47 1.44 -2.24
CA ASN A 588 -3.63 1.10 -0.83
C ASN A 588 -3.71 2.38 -0.01
N TYR A 589 -4.93 2.84 0.27
CA TYR A 589 -5.15 4.08 1.03
C TYR A 589 -4.96 3.91 2.55
N ALA A 590 -5.05 2.68 3.08
CA ALA A 590 -4.76 2.35 4.48
C ALA A 590 -4.64 0.83 4.67
N GLY A 591 -3.45 0.35 5.06
CA GLY A 591 -3.02 -1.06 5.20
C GLY A 591 -4.09 -2.15 5.03
N GLY A 592 -4.13 -2.75 3.84
CA GLY A 592 -5.23 -3.58 3.34
C GLY A 592 -5.54 -4.82 4.18
N MET A 593 -4.54 -5.34 4.90
CA MET A 593 -4.69 -6.44 5.86
C MET A 593 -5.85 -6.23 6.86
N ASN A 594 -6.06 -5.01 7.34
CA ASN A 594 -7.05 -4.73 8.39
C ASN A 594 -8.49 -5.11 7.99
N LEU A 595 -8.78 -5.13 6.69
CA LEU A 595 -10.10 -5.46 6.12
C LEU A 595 -10.21 -6.91 5.61
N LEU A 596 -9.21 -7.75 5.91
CA LEU A 596 -9.38 -9.21 5.99
C LEU A 596 -9.63 -9.67 7.45
N THR A 597 -9.30 -8.80 8.42
CA THR A 597 -9.39 -9.07 9.87
C THR A 597 -10.52 -8.32 10.58
N ASP A 598 -11.41 -7.67 9.83
CA ASP A 598 -12.58 -6.98 10.35
C ASP A 598 -13.56 -8.01 10.95
N SER A 599 -13.81 -7.90 12.25
CA SER A 599 -14.68 -8.81 13.02
C SER A 599 -16.16 -8.76 12.64
N THR A 600 -16.57 -7.84 11.76
CA THR A 600 -17.94 -7.75 11.22
C THR A 600 -18.14 -8.54 9.93
N LEU A 601 -17.07 -9.10 9.34
CA LEU A 601 -17.15 -9.91 8.13
C LEU A 601 -17.73 -11.31 8.41
N THR A 602 -18.60 -11.77 7.50
CA THR A 602 -19.00 -13.17 7.47
C THR A 602 -17.90 -14.04 6.90
N GLU A 603 -17.78 -15.26 7.41
CA GLU A 603 -16.76 -16.24 7.00
C GLU A 603 -16.75 -16.51 5.49
N GLU A 604 -17.93 -16.57 4.86
CA GLU A 604 -18.08 -16.69 3.41
C GLU A 604 -17.38 -15.54 2.67
N ARG A 605 -17.63 -14.28 3.07
CA ARG A 605 -17.05 -13.09 2.43
C ARG A 605 -15.55 -12.99 2.67
N ARG A 606 -15.07 -13.42 3.84
CA ARG A 606 -13.64 -13.56 4.13
C ARG A 606 -12.98 -14.52 3.13
N LEU A 607 -13.50 -15.74 2.99
CA LEU A 607 -12.96 -16.75 2.08
C LEU A 607 -12.94 -16.30 0.60
N LYS A 608 -13.99 -15.60 0.13
CA LYS A 608 -14.00 -15.00 -1.22
C LYS A 608 -12.84 -14.04 -1.45
N ARG A 609 -12.57 -13.15 -0.48
CA ARG A 609 -11.46 -12.20 -0.53
C ARG A 609 -10.11 -12.91 -0.51
N GLU A 610 -9.92 -13.91 0.34
CA GLU A 610 -8.64 -14.62 0.47
C GLU A 610 -8.22 -15.33 -0.83
N VAL A 611 -9.17 -15.96 -1.54
CA VAL A 611 -8.92 -16.63 -2.83
C VAL A 611 -8.56 -15.63 -3.93
N ILE A 612 -9.16 -14.44 -3.95
CA ILE A 612 -8.98 -13.46 -5.03
C ILE A 612 -7.86 -12.45 -4.77
N MET A 613 -7.56 -12.10 -3.51
CA MET A 613 -6.60 -11.05 -3.17
C MET A 613 -5.15 -11.53 -3.09
N LEU A 614 -4.91 -12.85 -3.00
CA LEU A 614 -3.56 -13.40 -2.97
C LEU A 614 -2.78 -13.06 -4.25
N GLY A 615 -1.67 -12.35 -4.09
CA GLY A 615 -0.74 -11.98 -5.16
C GLY A 615 -1.06 -10.67 -5.87
N ILE A 616 -2.08 -9.92 -5.45
CA ILE A 616 -2.34 -8.55 -5.94
C ILE A 616 -1.15 -7.64 -5.61
N ILE A 617 -0.83 -6.70 -6.51
CA ILE A 617 0.12 -5.61 -6.25
C ILE A 617 -0.66 -4.40 -5.73
N THR A 618 -0.14 -3.73 -4.70
CA THR A 618 -0.73 -2.48 -4.22
C THR A 618 0.31 -1.37 -4.10
N THR A 619 -0.11 -0.12 -4.27
CA THR A 619 0.76 1.07 -4.19
C THR A 619 0.32 2.01 -3.08
N ALA A 620 1.26 2.46 -2.24
CA ALA A 620 1.00 3.48 -1.21
C ALA A 620 2.14 4.50 -1.10
N ASN A 621 1.91 5.60 -0.39
CA ASN A 621 2.91 6.64 -0.22
C ASN A 621 4.09 6.16 0.64
N GLN A 622 5.32 6.35 0.17
CA GLN A 622 6.52 5.99 0.93
C GLN A 622 6.76 7.02 2.03
N GLU A 623 6.36 6.69 3.26
CA GLU A 623 6.85 7.38 4.45
C GLU A 623 8.28 6.94 4.79
N TYR A 624 9.02 7.77 5.54
CA TYR A 624 10.31 7.42 6.15
C TYR A 624 11.41 7.02 5.15
N VAL A 625 11.60 7.85 4.12
CA VAL A 625 12.61 7.70 3.06
C VAL A 625 14.00 8.08 3.56
N GLY A 626 14.98 7.20 3.31
CA GLY A 626 16.40 7.48 3.55
C GLY A 626 16.78 7.62 5.03
N THR A 627 18.02 8.03 5.29
CA THR A 627 18.58 8.12 6.65
C THR A 627 17.81 9.09 7.54
N TYR A 628 17.47 10.28 7.04
CA TYR A 628 16.69 11.27 7.77
C TYR A 628 15.24 10.80 8.02
N GLY A 629 14.60 10.15 7.05
CA GLY A 629 13.29 9.53 7.25
C GLY A 629 13.31 8.47 8.36
N LEU A 630 14.31 7.60 8.37
CA LEU A 630 14.48 6.60 9.44
C LEU A 630 14.80 7.23 10.80
N GLN A 631 15.54 8.35 10.85
CA GLN A 631 15.73 9.13 12.07
C GLN A 631 14.39 9.65 12.61
N ILE A 632 13.63 10.40 11.80
CA ILE A 632 12.32 10.94 12.22
C ILE A 632 11.35 9.82 12.63
N LYS A 633 11.39 8.64 11.98
CA LYS A 633 10.60 7.46 12.38
C LYS A 633 10.90 7.00 13.81
N ASN A 634 12.18 6.94 14.16
CA ASN A 634 12.64 6.49 15.48
C ASN A 634 12.34 7.56 16.55
N GLU A 635 12.53 8.84 16.24
CA GLU A 635 12.20 9.96 17.12
C GLU A 635 10.68 10.02 17.41
N LEU A 636 9.83 9.94 16.39
CA LEU A 636 8.36 9.88 16.55
C LEU A 636 7.94 8.67 17.39
N LYS A 637 8.54 7.50 17.14
CA LYS A 637 8.27 6.30 17.95
C LYS A 637 8.68 6.49 19.41
N SER A 638 9.79 7.17 19.69
CA SER A 638 10.21 7.49 21.05
C SER A 638 9.28 8.51 21.72
N TYR A 639 8.88 9.56 21.00
CA TYR A 639 7.99 10.62 21.48
C TYR A 639 6.58 10.09 21.82
N TYR A 640 6.09 9.11 21.05
CA TYR A 640 4.81 8.42 21.29
C TYR A 640 4.95 7.09 22.05
N ASN A 641 5.91 6.97 22.98
CA ASN A 641 6.06 5.84 23.91
C ASN A 641 6.06 4.44 23.25
N GLY A 642 6.68 4.32 22.08
CA GLY A 642 6.80 3.08 21.33
C GLY A 642 5.65 2.80 20.34
N ALA A 643 4.61 3.64 20.29
CA ALA A 643 3.49 3.50 19.38
C ALA A 643 3.90 3.61 17.90
N ASP A 644 3.03 3.11 17.01
CA ASP A 644 3.28 3.10 15.56
C ASP A 644 3.33 4.54 14.99
N PRO A 645 4.47 4.96 14.37
CA PRO A 645 4.59 6.25 13.72
C PRO A 645 3.92 6.31 12.33
N SER A 646 3.29 5.25 11.84
CA SER A 646 2.62 5.24 10.54
C SER A 646 1.57 6.36 10.39
N TYR A 647 1.49 6.90 9.16
CA TYR A 647 0.64 8.02 8.72
C TYR A 647 0.97 9.39 9.33
N LYS A 648 2.09 9.51 10.08
CA LYS A 648 2.53 10.78 10.68
C LYS A 648 3.52 11.54 9.81
N CYS A 649 4.17 10.90 8.84
CA CYS A 649 5.27 11.52 8.13
C CYS A 649 4.81 12.65 7.21
N LEU A 650 3.74 12.44 6.43
CA LEU A 650 3.25 13.50 5.54
C LEU A 650 2.75 14.74 6.32
N ALA A 651 2.23 14.56 7.54
CA ALA A 651 1.84 15.66 8.43
C ALA A 651 3.05 16.39 9.03
N PHE A 652 4.12 15.66 9.40
CA PHE A 652 5.40 16.24 9.80
C PHE A 652 5.97 17.09 8.66
N ASP A 653 6.04 16.55 7.44
CA ASP A 653 6.56 17.26 6.26
C ASP A 653 5.69 18.47 5.87
N ALA A 654 4.38 18.43 6.12
CA ALA A 654 3.51 19.59 5.94
C ALA A 654 3.81 20.70 6.97
N CYS A 655 4.03 20.34 8.23
CA CYS A 655 4.49 21.30 9.23
C CYS A 655 5.87 21.87 8.86
N MET A 656 6.81 21.03 8.45
CA MET A 656 8.15 21.46 8.02
C MET A 656 8.11 22.35 6.77
N LEU A 657 7.13 22.21 5.87
CA LEU A 657 6.96 23.14 4.74
C LEU A 657 6.53 24.54 5.19
N ILE A 658 5.62 24.64 6.16
CA ILE A 658 5.26 25.93 6.78
C ILE A 658 6.48 26.54 7.46
N LEU A 659 7.26 25.74 8.19
CA LEU A 659 8.42 26.21 8.95
C LEU A 659 9.61 26.62 8.08
N ASN A 660 9.89 25.89 6.99
CA ASN A 660 10.91 26.30 6.03
C ASN A 660 10.46 27.50 5.19
N GLY A 661 9.15 27.66 4.93
CA GLY A 661 8.59 28.88 4.36
C GLY A 661 8.75 30.10 5.30
N LEU A 662 8.44 29.92 6.59
CA LEU A 662 8.66 30.94 7.62
C LEU A 662 10.15 31.31 7.72
N LYS A 663 11.05 30.31 7.75
CA LYS A 663 12.50 30.53 7.71
C LYS A 663 12.93 31.31 6.46
N TYR A 664 12.43 30.95 5.28
CA TYR A 664 12.80 31.63 4.04
C TYR A 664 12.37 33.10 4.01
N ALA A 665 11.21 33.45 4.61
CA ALA A 665 10.79 34.84 4.77
C ALA A 665 11.66 35.58 5.83
N VAL A 666 11.91 34.93 6.97
CA VAL A 666 12.78 35.43 8.06
C VAL A 666 14.19 35.73 7.57
N ASP A 667 14.85 34.77 6.91
CA ASP A 667 16.22 34.88 6.38
C ASP A 667 16.36 35.98 5.31
N LYS A 668 15.24 36.45 4.73
CA LYS A 668 15.19 37.55 3.76
C LYS A 668 14.85 38.91 4.34
N GLY A 669 14.38 38.96 5.58
CA GLY A 669 13.79 40.18 6.13
C GLY A 669 12.38 40.49 5.58
N ASP A 670 11.66 39.52 5.03
CA ASP A 670 10.30 39.70 4.52
C ASP A 670 9.25 39.56 5.65
N ASP A 671 8.10 40.26 5.54
CA ASP A 671 7.01 40.12 6.53
C ASP A 671 6.29 38.77 6.35
N TYR A 672 6.63 37.80 7.20
CA TYR A 672 6.08 36.44 7.20
C TYR A 672 4.59 36.34 7.59
N GLU A 673 3.94 37.43 8.00
CA GLU A 673 2.49 37.47 8.24
C GLU A 673 1.70 38.13 7.09
N ASP A 674 2.38 38.58 6.02
CA ASP A 674 1.76 38.85 4.72
C ASP A 674 1.45 37.51 4.01
N PRO A 675 0.17 37.22 3.68
CA PRO A 675 -0.20 35.94 3.07
C PRO A 675 0.42 35.66 1.70
N ALA A 676 0.69 36.68 0.90
CA ALA A 676 1.27 36.53 -0.44
C ALA A 676 2.79 36.27 -0.35
N ILE A 677 3.48 36.94 0.57
CA ILE A 677 4.87 36.64 0.93
C ILE A 677 4.96 35.20 1.44
N MET A 678 4.14 34.81 2.42
CA MET A 678 4.21 33.48 3.03
C MET A 678 3.89 32.37 2.03
N ASN A 679 2.88 32.54 1.16
CA ASN A 679 2.58 31.61 0.05
C ASN A 679 3.78 31.46 -0.89
N LYS A 680 4.40 32.57 -1.29
CA LYS A 680 5.59 32.58 -2.15
C LYS A 680 6.79 31.91 -1.47
N ALA A 681 7.01 32.16 -0.18
CA ALA A 681 8.09 31.56 0.60
C ALA A 681 7.92 30.04 0.75
N MET A 682 6.71 29.57 1.11
CA MET A 682 6.40 28.13 1.16
C MET A 682 6.56 27.44 -0.20
N ARG A 683 6.16 28.08 -1.31
CA ARG A 683 6.36 27.52 -2.66
C ARG A 683 7.82 27.50 -3.14
N LEU A 684 8.69 28.29 -2.53
CA LEU A 684 10.13 28.32 -2.82
C LEU A 684 10.96 27.49 -1.81
N ALA A 685 10.33 26.94 -0.76
CA ALA A 685 10.99 26.09 0.20
C ALA A 685 11.36 24.72 -0.40
N TYR A 686 12.61 24.32 -0.18
CA TYR A 686 13.19 23.04 -0.59
C TYR A 686 13.98 22.47 0.58
N PHE A 687 13.63 21.27 1.05
CA PHE A 687 14.28 20.63 2.19
C PHE A 687 14.14 19.10 2.13
N THR A 688 14.93 18.38 2.92
CA THR A 688 14.74 16.94 3.14
C THR A 688 13.74 16.74 4.28
N GLY A 689 12.55 16.25 3.95
CA GLY A 689 11.54 15.79 4.90
C GLY A 689 11.71 14.31 5.24
N CYS A 690 10.86 13.78 6.12
CA CYS A 690 10.87 12.36 6.46
C CYS A 690 10.42 11.48 5.29
N SER A 691 9.64 12.00 4.33
CA SER A 691 9.27 11.31 3.08
C SER A 691 10.20 11.69 1.92
N GLY A 692 11.46 12.05 2.22
CA GLY A 692 12.48 12.42 1.24
C GLY A 692 12.45 13.91 0.90
N VAL A 693 12.95 14.30 -0.28
CA VAL A 693 12.97 15.70 -0.70
C VAL A 693 11.54 16.26 -0.83
N VAL A 694 11.28 17.38 -0.17
CA VAL A 694 10.02 18.12 -0.20
C VAL A 694 10.25 19.47 -0.89
N SER A 695 9.47 19.72 -1.94
CA SER A 695 9.29 21.03 -2.56
C SER A 695 7.95 21.07 -3.29
N VAL A 696 7.40 22.26 -3.54
CA VAL A 696 6.16 22.44 -4.30
C VAL A 696 6.51 22.60 -5.77
N ASP A 697 5.72 21.99 -6.66
CA ASP A 697 5.87 22.19 -8.10
C ASP A 697 5.60 23.65 -8.50
N SER A 698 6.41 24.16 -9.42
CA SER A 698 6.30 25.50 -9.97
C SER A 698 5.01 25.71 -10.78
N ALA A 699 4.52 24.69 -11.50
CA ALA A 699 3.40 24.79 -12.42
C ALA A 699 2.03 24.57 -11.75
N SER A 700 1.98 23.73 -10.71
CA SER A 700 0.75 23.31 -10.03
C SER A 700 0.75 23.60 -8.52
N ASN A 701 -0.17 22.97 -7.78
CA ASN A 701 -0.19 22.98 -6.32
C ASN A 701 0.32 21.68 -5.68
N ASN A 702 0.82 20.76 -6.51
CA ASN A 702 1.29 19.46 -6.06
C ASN A 702 2.70 19.56 -5.47
N ARG A 703 3.09 18.57 -4.66
CA ARG A 703 4.50 18.32 -4.37
C ARG A 703 5.25 17.94 -5.65
N ASN A 704 6.44 18.47 -5.83
CA ASN A 704 7.36 18.09 -6.91
C ASN A 704 8.00 16.72 -6.61
N GLY A 705 7.26 15.66 -6.94
CA GLY A 705 7.68 14.27 -6.76
C GLY A 705 7.42 13.72 -5.35
N LEU A 706 6.83 12.52 -5.31
CA LEU A 706 6.63 11.73 -4.10
C LEU A 706 7.05 10.29 -4.39
N ALA A 707 7.83 9.68 -3.49
CA ALA A 707 8.16 8.28 -3.58
C ALA A 707 6.95 7.41 -3.18
N ILE A 708 6.70 6.33 -3.92
CA ILE A 708 5.55 5.43 -3.76
C ILE A 708 6.07 4.00 -3.58
N SER A 709 5.75 3.40 -2.44
CA SER A 709 6.03 2.01 -2.13
C SER A 709 5.17 1.09 -2.98
N ILE A 710 5.76 -0.01 -3.46
CA ILE A 710 5.05 -1.08 -4.17
C ILE A 710 5.04 -2.31 -3.25
N PHE A 711 3.85 -2.83 -2.94
CA PHE A 711 3.63 -4.00 -2.09
C PHE A 711 2.98 -5.14 -2.88
N ASN A 712 3.05 -6.35 -2.34
CA ASN A 712 2.39 -7.54 -2.88
C ASN A 712 1.69 -8.29 -1.76
N ILE A 713 0.41 -8.65 -1.94
CA ILE A 713 -0.36 -9.35 -0.90
C ILE A 713 0.05 -10.82 -0.86
N GLN A 714 0.65 -11.26 0.25
CA GLN A 714 1.16 -12.62 0.44
C GLN A 714 0.59 -13.25 1.73
N ILE A 715 0.65 -14.58 1.85
CA ILE A 715 0.29 -15.31 3.08
C ILE A 715 1.57 -15.73 3.81
N ASN A 716 1.66 -15.39 5.10
CA ASN A 716 2.77 -15.76 5.95
C ASN A 716 2.50 -17.09 6.67
N ASN A 717 3.02 -18.18 6.11
CA ASN A 717 2.86 -19.54 6.61
C ASN A 717 3.53 -19.81 7.99
N THR A 718 4.29 -18.88 8.57
CA THR A 718 4.94 -19.07 9.88
C THR A 718 4.27 -18.31 11.03
N GLY A 719 3.20 -17.55 10.76
CA GLY A 719 2.42 -16.87 11.78
C GLY A 719 1.10 -17.59 12.07
N VAL A 720 0.52 -17.32 13.25
CA VAL A 720 -0.84 -17.79 13.60
C VAL A 720 -1.59 -16.60 14.22
N TYR A 721 -2.68 -16.18 13.59
CA TYR A 721 -3.58 -15.16 14.13
C TYR A 721 -4.33 -15.67 15.37
N LYS A 722 -4.99 -14.77 16.11
CA LYS A 722 -5.81 -15.13 17.29
C LYS A 722 -6.87 -16.23 17.03
N ASN A 723 -7.22 -16.48 15.77
CA ASN A 723 -8.23 -17.45 15.34
C ASN A 723 -7.61 -18.69 14.63
N GLY A 724 -6.30 -18.93 14.74
CA GLY A 724 -5.66 -20.16 14.25
C GLY A 724 -5.18 -20.17 12.78
N MET A 725 -5.31 -19.06 12.05
CA MET A 725 -4.99 -18.98 10.60
C MET A 725 -3.72 -18.17 10.31
N PRO A 726 -3.02 -18.42 9.18
CA PRO A 726 -1.81 -17.66 8.83
C PRO A 726 -2.11 -16.20 8.50
N PRO A 727 -1.34 -15.22 9.01
CA PRO A 727 -1.53 -13.82 8.67
C PRO A 727 -1.25 -13.55 7.19
N PHE A 728 -2.12 -12.75 6.56
CA PHE A 728 -1.71 -12.00 5.37
C PHE A 728 -0.62 -11.00 5.74
N ILE A 729 0.28 -10.73 4.80
CA ILE A 729 1.32 -9.71 4.88
C ILE A 729 1.35 -8.89 3.58
N GLU A 730 1.69 -7.61 3.70
CA GLU A 730 1.97 -6.71 2.58
C GLU A 730 3.47 -6.34 2.59
N PRO A 731 4.40 -7.28 2.26
CA PRO A 731 5.81 -6.95 2.09
C PRO A 731 5.99 -5.92 0.97
N GLN A 732 6.88 -4.95 1.20
CA GLN A 732 7.33 -4.04 0.17
C GLN A 732 8.22 -4.81 -0.82
N ILE A 733 7.78 -4.89 -2.07
CA ILE A 733 8.51 -5.54 -3.18
C ILE A 733 9.25 -4.54 -4.07
N GLY A 734 8.97 -3.24 -3.95
CA GLY A 734 9.61 -2.22 -4.77
C GLY A 734 9.35 -0.79 -4.32
N LEU A 735 9.93 0.13 -5.08
CA LEU A 735 9.87 1.57 -4.85
C LEU A 735 9.82 2.30 -6.21
N TYR A 736 8.83 3.16 -6.39
CA TYR A 736 8.85 4.18 -7.43
C TYR A 736 9.32 5.50 -6.82
N ASN A 737 10.40 6.09 -7.35
CA ASN A 737 10.92 7.38 -6.91
C ASN A 737 11.33 8.24 -8.12
N PRO A 738 10.61 9.32 -8.45
CA PRO A 738 10.86 10.13 -9.65
C PRO A 738 12.17 10.94 -9.60
N THR A 739 12.81 11.06 -8.42
CA THR A 739 14.10 11.77 -8.26
C THR A 739 15.30 10.83 -8.28
N SER A 740 15.07 9.52 -8.43
CA SER A 740 16.12 8.51 -8.61
C SER A 740 16.61 8.46 -10.06
N SER A 741 17.86 8.05 -10.27
CA SER A 741 18.37 7.70 -11.61
C SER A 741 17.62 6.51 -12.22
N THR A 742 17.11 5.61 -11.38
CA THR A 742 16.23 4.50 -11.75
C THR A 742 14.86 4.76 -11.13
N ALA A 743 13.91 5.23 -11.93
CA ALA A 743 12.64 5.75 -11.43
C ALA A 743 11.72 4.68 -10.79
N MET A 744 11.89 3.40 -11.14
CA MET A 744 11.20 2.28 -10.49
C MET A 744 12.18 1.12 -10.24
N GLU A 745 12.23 0.65 -9.00
CA GLU A 745 13.00 -0.51 -8.58
C GLU A 745 12.06 -1.58 -8.03
N ILE A 746 12.24 -2.83 -8.45
CA ILE A 746 11.54 -4.00 -7.92
C ILE A 746 12.60 -4.97 -7.42
N SER A 747 12.67 -5.15 -6.10
CA SER A 747 13.75 -5.86 -5.40
C SER A 747 13.26 -7.00 -4.51
N GLY A 748 11.96 -7.09 -4.24
CA GLY A 748 11.35 -8.20 -3.52
C GLY A 748 10.68 -9.24 -4.43
N THR A 749 10.65 -10.49 -3.99
CA THR A 749 9.98 -11.59 -4.71
C THR A 749 8.47 -11.35 -4.79
N ILE A 750 7.96 -11.28 -6.01
CA ILE A 750 6.51 -11.21 -6.27
C ILE A 750 5.94 -12.62 -6.28
N ILE A 751 4.93 -12.86 -5.43
CA ILE A 751 4.05 -14.02 -5.54
C ILE A 751 2.84 -13.55 -6.34
N TYR A 752 2.61 -14.17 -7.50
CA TYR A 752 1.45 -13.94 -8.33
C TYR A 752 0.29 -14.88 -7.92
N PRO A 753 -0.97 -14.51 -8.26
CA PRO A 753 -2.15 -15.32 -8.00
C PRO A 753 -1.99 -16.78 -8.48
N GLY A 754 -2.36 -17.73 -7.62
CA GLY A 754 -2.02 -19.15 -7.79
C GLY A 754 -0.70 -19.59 -7.15
N ASN A 755 -0.11 -18.76 -6.28
CA ASN A 755 1.13 -19.03 -5.54
C ASN A 755 2.34 -19.36 -6.44
N THR A 756 2.53 -18.56 -7.49
CA THR A 756 3.61 -18.74 -8.48
C THR A 756 4.47 -17.49 -8.59
N THR A 757 5.79 -17.65 -8.82
CA THR A 757 6.71 -16.52 -9.08
C THR A 757 6.81 -16.16 -10.57
N LYS A 758 6.18 -16.93 -11.46
CA LYS A 758 6.17 -16.66 -12.90
C LYS A 758 5.14 -15.59 -13.23
N THR A 759 5.57 -14.48 -13.83
CA THR A 759 4.69 -13.41 -14.31
C THR A 759 3.59 -13.97 -15.22
N PRO A 760 2.30 -13.69 -14.93
CA PRO A 760 1.19 -14.19 -15.72
C PRO A 760 1.07 -13.48 -17.08
N SER A 761 0.45 -14.18 -18.04
CA SER A 761 -0.02 -13.57 -19.30
C SER A 761 -1.15 -12.58 -19.04
N ASP A 762 -1.26 -11.54 -19.87
CA ASP A 762 -2.26 -10.48 -19.68
C ASP A 762 -3.70 -10.92 -20.02
N THR A 763 -3.86 -11.92 -20.89
CA THR A 763 -5.12 -12.66 -21.09
C THR A 763 -5.14 -14.01 -20.37
N ARG A 764 -6.32 -14.44 -19.90
CA ARG A 764 -6.59 -15.81 -19.43
C ARG A 764 -6.46 -16.82 -20.61
N PRO A 765 -5.95 -18.05 -20.37
CA PRO A 765 -5.86 -19.09 -21.41
C PRO A 765 -7.25 -19.39 -22.01
N LYS A 766 -7.30 -20.03 -23.19
CA LYS A 766 -8.58 -20.49 -23.75
C LYS A 766 -8.96 -21.78 -23.01
N PRO A 767 -10.20 -21.94 -22.51
CA PRO A 767 -10.66 -23.24 -22.03
C PRO A 767 -10.64 -24.24 -23.19
N ASP A 768 -10.30 -25.50 -22.88
CA ASP A 768 -10.30 -26.59 -23.87
C ASP A 768 -11.72 -27.01 -24.29
N CYS A 769 -12.74 -26.54 -23.56
CA CYS A 769 -14.16 -26.73 -23.78
C CYS A 769 -14.83 -25.40 -24.20
N PRO A 770 -16.05 -25.43 -24.79
CA PRO A 770 -16.78 -24.21 -25.17
C PRO A 770 -17.35 -23.42 -23.96
N PHE A 771 -17.20 -23.94 -22.74
CA PHE A 771 -17.59 -23.36 -21.45
C PHE A 771 -16.41 -23.46 -20.46
N GLU A 772 -16.42 -22.68 -19.39
CA GLU A 772 -15.37 -22.71 -18.36
C GLU A 772 -15.56 -23.87 -17.36
N ASP A 773 -14.49 -24.33 -16.72
CA ASP A 773 -14.57 -25.38 -15.70
C ASP A 773 -15.47 -25.01 -14.51
N SER A 774 -15.64 -23.71 -14.21
CA SER A 774 -16.57 -23.21 -13.19
C SER A 774 -18.05 -23.47 -13.51
N GLU A 775 -18.36 -23.78 -14.77
CA GLU A 775 -19.73 -23.99 -15.26
C GLU A 775 -20.10 -25.48 -15.29
N LYS A 776 -19.12 -26.38 -15.12
CA LYS A 776 -19.33 -27.84 -15.04
C LYS A 776 -20.04 -28.23 -13.75
N ARG A 777 -21.06 -29.06 -13.88
CA ARG A 777 -21.87 -29.64 -12.79
C ARG A 777 -22.15 -31.11 -13.08
N THR A 778 -22.37 -31.91 -12.05
CA THR A 778 -22.74 -33.32 -12.19
C THR A 778 -24.18 -33.46 -12.69
N SER A 779 -24.38 -34.01 -13.90
CA SER A 779 -25.70 -34.21 -14.49
C SER A 779 -26.35 -35.49 -13.94
N HIS A 780 -27.14 -35.35 -12.87
CA HIS A 780 -27.87 -36.48 -12.28
C HIS A 780 -28.80 -37.20 -13.28
N SER A 781 -29.36 -36.49 -14.27
CA SER A 781 -30.15 -37.12 -15.33
C SER A 781 -29.29 -37.96 -16.29
N GLY A 782 -28.10 -37.49 -16.66
CA GLY A 782 -27.15 -38.25 -17.47
C GLY A 782 -26.62 -39.49 -16.74
N GLN A 783 -26.23 -39.33 -15.46
CA GLN A 783 -25.86 -40.44 -14.58
C GLN A 783 -26.99 -41.49 -14.48
N GLY A 784 -28.24 -41.06 -14.24
CA GLY A 784 -29.39 -41.95 -14.14
C GLY A 784 -29.64 -42.79 -15.41
N LEU A 785 -29.46 -42.19 -16.60
CA LEU A 785 -29.59 -42.89 -17.87
C LEU A 785 -28.43 -43.88 -18.11
N LEU A 786 -27.20 -43.50 -17.75
CA LEU A 786 -26.05 -44.41 -17.79
C LEU A 786 -26.26 -45.65 -16.88
N PHE A 787 -26.76 -45.46 -15.65
CA PHE A 787 -27.11 -46.58 -14.76
C PHE A 787 -28.15 -47.51 -15.39
N ALA A 788 -29.21 -46.96 -16.02
CA ALA A 788 -30.26 -47.76 -16.65
C ALA A 788 -29.74 -48.60 -17.84
N ILE A 789 -28.88 -48.02 -18.68
CA ILE A 789 -28.25 -48.71 -19.81
C ILE A 789 -27.33 -49.83 -19.32
N CYS A 790 -26.47 -49.53 -18.33
CA CYS A 790 -25.58 -50.51 -17.69
C CYS A 790 -26.36 -51.69 -17.08
N PHE A 791 -27.43 -51.42 -16.34
CA PHE A 791 -28.28 -52.46 -15.74
C PHE A 791 -28.91 -53.35 -16.83
N THR A 792 -29.45 -52.73 -17.88
CA THR A 792 -30.06 -53.45 -19.02
C THR A 792 -29.04 -54.36 -19.70
N LEU A 793 -27.82 -53.88 -19.99
CA LEU A 793 -26.77 -54.68 -20.62
C LEU A 793 -26.30 -55.85 -19.74
N CYS A 794 -26.22 -55.68 -18.41
CA CYS A 794 -25.95 -56.78 -17.49
C CYS A 794 -27.06 -57.84 -17.49
N VAL A 795 -28.33 -57.44 -17.41
CA VAL A 795 -29.48 -58.37 -17.44
C VAL A 795 -29.54 -59.12 -18.78
N VAL A 796 -29.35 -58.42 -19.90
CA VAL A 796 -29.30 -59.00 -21.25
C VAL A 796 -28.14 -60.01 -21.36
N THR A 797 -26.94 -59.67 -20.89
CA THR A 797 -25.76 -60.57 -20.91
C THR A 797 -25.98 -61.82 -20.06
N LEU A 798 -26.64 -61.70 -18.91
CA LEU A 798 -27.00 -62.81 -18.04
C LEU A 798 -28.06 -63.72 -18.68
N ALA A 799 -29.11 -63.13 -19.27
CA ALA A 799 -30.18 -63.88 -19.94
C ALA A 799 -29.66 -64.65 -21.17
N ILE A 800 -28.85 -64.00 -22.00
CA ILE A 800 -28.13 -64.61 -23.13
C ILE A 800 -27.26 -65.78 -22.64
N THR A 801 -26.48 -65.57 -21.58
CA THR A 801 -25.61 -66.60 -20.99
C THR A 801 -26.40 -67.81 -20.50
N ALA A 802 -27.50 -67.60 -19.77
CA ALA A 802 -28.35 -68.67 -19.26
C ALA A 802 -29.03 -69.45 -20.40
N PHE A 803 -29.54 -68.76 -21.42
CA PHE A 803 -30.14 -69.37 -22.61
C PHE A 803 -29.13 -70.21 -23.39
N ILE A 804 -27.93 -69.65 -23.66
CA ILE A 804 -26.88 -70.33 -24.42
C ILE A 804 -26.39 -71.59 -23.68
N TRP A 805 -26.14 -71.49 -22.37
CA TRP A 805 -25.75 -72.62 -21.54
C TRP A 805 -26.81 -73.74 -21.54
N ASN A 806 -28.08 -73.38 -21.34
CA ASN A 806 -29.15 -74.36 -21.25
C ASN A 806 -29.38 -75.12 -22.57
N LYS A 807 -29.19 -74.44 -23.71
CA LYS A 807 -29.52 -74.96 -25.05
C LYS A 807 -28.40 -75.70 -25.76
N TRP A 808 -27.12 -75.30 -25.60
CA TRP A 808 -26.01 -75.86 -26.40
C TRP A 808 -24.86 -76.49 -25.61
N TRP A 809 -24.46 -75.95 -24.45
CA TRP A 809 -23.10 -76.20 -23.92
C TRP A 809 -22.98 -77.14 -22.70
N LYS A 810 -23.97 -77.98 -22.42
CA LYS A 810 -24.01 -78.90 -21.26
C LYS A 810 -22.94 -80.02 -21.21
N LYS A 811 -21.96 -80.04 -22.12
CA LYS A 811 -20.88 -81.07 -22.15
C LYS A 811 -19.84 -80.81 -21.06
N SER A 812 -19.42 -81.86 -20.36
CA SER A 812 -18.26 -81.81 -19.46
C SER A 812 -16.96 -82.04 -20.22
N VAL A 813 -15.90 -81.32 -19.86
CA VAL A 813 -14.56 -81.48 -20.46
C VAL A 813 -13.76 -82.50 -19.63
N PRO A 814 -13.21 -83.57 -20.22
CA PRO A 814 -12.43 -84.56 -19.48
C PRO A 814 -11.10 -83.98 -19.02
N ALA A 815 -10.74 -84.25 -17.76
CA ALA A 815 -9.47 -83.79 -17.17
C ALA A 815 -8.25 -84.38 -17.88
N LEU A 816 -7.23 -83.55 -18.12
CA LEU A 816 -5.97 -83.99 -18.73
C LEU A 816 -5.20 -84.89 -17.73
N LYS A 817 -5.10 -86.19 -18.03
CA LYS A 817 -4.39 -87.21 -17.23
C LYS A 817 -3.16 -87.81 -17.93
N GLU A 818 -3.05 -87.63 -19.24
CA GLU A 818 -2.01 -88.22 -20.09
C GLU A 818 -0.94 -87.18 -20.42
N SER A 819 0.29 -87.63 -20.65
CA SER A 819 1.36 -86.74 -21.10
C SER A 819 1.21 -86.39 -22.58
N ARG A 820 1.17 -85.10 -22.93
CA ARG A 820 0.99 -84.60 -24.30
C ARG A 820 1.96 -83.47 -24.64
N GLU A 821 2.24 -83.32 -25.92
CA GLU A 821 3.06 -82.23 -26.44
C GLU A 821 2.30 -80.89 -26.35
N ILE A 822 2.98 -79.85 -25.86
CA ILE A 822 2.42 -78.49 -25.72
C ILE A 822 2.32 -77.78 -27.07
N THR A 823 1.13 -77.32 -27.42
CA THR A 823 0.84 -76.62 -28.69
C THR A 823 0.90 -75.11 -28.54
N PHE A 824 0.90 -74.38 -29.67
CA PHE A 824 0.81 -72.91 -29.67
C PHE A 824 -0.49 -72.41 -29.00
N GLY A 825 -1.63 -73.07 -29.23
CA GLY A 825 -2.90 -72.73 -28.58
C GLY A 825 -2.89 -72.98 -27.06
N ASP A 826 -2.13 -73.97 -26.59
CA ASP A 826 -1.87 -74.15 -25.15
C ASP A 826 -1.07 -72.95 -24.58
N TYR A 827 0.00 -72.52 -25.26
CA TYR A 827 0.77 -71.33 -24.87
C TYR A 827 -0.07 -70.04 -24.85
N MET A 828 -0.91 -69.81 -25.87
CA MET A 828 -1.85 -68.68 -25.90
C MET A 828 -2.82 -68.71 -24.70
N THR A 829 -3.32 -69.90 -24.36
CA THR A 829 -4.21 -70.11 -23.20
C THR A 829 -3.49 -69.81 -21.87
N MET A 830 -2.19 -70.13 -21.74
CA MET A 830 -1.40 -69.70 -20.58
C MET A 830 -1.17 -68.17 -20.56
N GLY A 831 -0.93 -67.56 -21.73
CA GLY A 831 -0.75 -66.12 -21.86
C GLY A 831 -1.99 -65.31 -21.46
N PHE A 832 -3.19 -65.79 -21.78
CA PHE A 832 -4.44 -65.13 -21.36
C PHE A 832 -4.57 -65.01 -19.84
N VAL A 833 -4.05 -65.94 -19.04
CA VAL A 833 -4.06 -65.84 -17.57
C VAL A 833 -3.29 -64.61 -17.08
N ILE A 834 -2.18 -64.29 -17.74
CA ILE A 834 -1.32 -63.13 -17.40
C ILE A 834 -1.98 -61.83 -17.87
N ILE A 835 -2.56 -61.82 -19.07
CA ILE A 835 -3.29 -60.65 -19.59
C ILE A 835 -4.53 -60.36 -18.72
N GLU A 836 -5.28 -61.39 -18.33
CA GLU A 836 -6.45 -61.29 -17.45
C GLU A 836 -6.10 -60.67 -16.08
N PHE A 837 -4.94 -60.99 -15.51
CA PHE A 837 -4.46 -60.35 -14.29
C PHE A 837 -4.41 -58.82 -14.43
N PHE A 838 -3.75 -58.32 -15.49
CA PHE A 838 -3.65 -56.88 -15.74
C PHE A 838 -4.99 -56.26 -16.14
N GLN A 839 -5.86 -57.00 -16.84
CA GLN A 839 -7.22 -56.56 -17.17
C GLN A 839 -8.10 -56.35 -15.94
N TYR A 840 -8.10 -57.28 -14.99
CA TYR A 840 -8.84 -57.11 -13.75
C TYR A 840 -8.18 -56.03 -12.87
N LEU A 841 -6.85 -55.90 -12.90
CA LEU A 841 -6.13 -54.83 -12.20
C LEU A 841 -6.53 -53.42 -12.70
N ALA A 842 -6.54 -53.20 -14.03
CA ALA A 842 -6.88 -51.92 -14.65
C ALA A 842 -8.36 -51.52 -14.53
N MET A 843 -9.25 -52.49 -14.33
CA MET A 843 -10.67 -52.22 -14.03
C MET A 843 -10.89 -51.66 -12.61
N GLY A 844 -9.91 -51.81 -11.71
CA GLY A 844 -9.94 -51.31 -10.33
C GLY A 844 -9.87 -49.77 -10.17
N PRO A 845 -9.76 -49.28 -8.92
CA PRO A 845 -9.44 -47.87 -8.64
C PRO A 845 -8.03 -47.52 -9.17
N ARG A 846 -7.79 -46.25 -9.51
CA ARG A 846 -6.47 -45.80 -10.00
C ARG A 846 -5.41 -45.86 -8.88
N PHE A 847 -4.18 -46.22 -9.26
CA PHE A 847 -3.04 -46.40 -8.34
C PHE A 847 -2.35 -45.06 -8.05
N GLN A 848 -3.01 -44.20 -7.25
CA GLN A 848 -2.46 -42.90 -6.87
C GLN A 848 -1.06 -43.07 -6.24
N GLY A 849 -0.09 -42.33 -6.78
CA GLY A 849 1.32 -42.40 -6.37
C GLY A 849 2.21 -43.38 -7.15
N ASN A 850 1.69 -44.42 -7.82
CA ASN A 850 2.52 -45.38 -8.58
C ASN A 850 2.16 -45.49 -10.06
N VAL A 851 2.73 -44.56 -10.84
CA VAL A 851 2.64 -44.49 -12.31
C VAL A 851 3.07 -45.80 -12.99
N ILE A 852 4.05 -46.54 -12.44
CA ILE A 852 4.57 -47.75 -13.09
C ILE A 852 3.51 -48.87 -13.06
N ILE A 853 2.85 -49.10 -11.92
CA ILE A 853 1.80 -50.12 -11.81
C ILE A 853 0.56 -49.70 -12.60
N ASP A 854 0.17 -48.42 -12.52
CA ASP A 854 -0.98 -47.85 -13.25
C ASP A 854 -0.80 -48.04 -14.77
N VAL A 855 0.31 -47.53 -15.34
CA VAL A 855 0.63 -47.61 -16.78
C VAL A 855 0.83 -49.06 -17.24
N LEU A 856 1.50 -49.93 -16.47
CA LEU A 856 1.63 -51.35 -16.83
C LEU A 856 0.27 -52.05 -16.86
N SER A 857 -0.61 -51.76 -15.91
CA SER A 857 -1.96 -52.34 -15.88
C SER A 857 -2.79 -51.90 -17.10
N GLN A 858 -2.78 -50.60 -17.42
CA GLN A 858 -3.50 -50.04 -18.57
C GLN A 858 -2.93 -50.56 -19.90
N SER A 859 -1.60 -50.63 -20.02
CA SER A 859 -0.90 -51.13 -21.22
C SER A 859 -1.22 -52.60 -21.51
N LEU A 860 -1.05 -53.46 -20.52
CA LEU A 860 -1.20 -54.91 -20.68
C LEU A 860 -2.66 -55.36 -20.66
N SER A 861 -3.58 -54.55 -20.13
CA SER A 861 -5.02 -54.77 -20.27
C SER A 861 -5.58 -54.36 -21.63
N VAL A 862 -4.84 -53.53 -22.37
CA VAL A 862 -5.33 -52.78 -23.54
C VAL A 862 -6.49 -51.84 -23.16
N ASN A 863 -6.53 -51.36 -21.90
CA ASN A 863 -7.51 -50.37 -21.48
C ASN A 863 -7.12 -48.98 -21.99
N MET A 864 -7.73 -48.59 -23.10
CA MET A 864 -7.49 -47.31 -23.76
C MET A 864 -7.90 -46.11 -22.90
N ASP A 865 -8.89 -46.25 -22.01
CA ASP A 865 -9.56 -45.13 -21.33
C ASP A 865 -8.65 -44.14 -20.59
N ASP A 866 -7.55 -44.64 -20.03
CA ASP A 866 -6.60 -43.91 -19.17
C ASP A 866 -5.19 -43.81 -19.79
N LEU A 867 -4.87 -44.59 -20.83
CA LEU A 867 -3.50 -44.74 -21.37
C LEU A 867 -3.08 -43.66 -22.38
N ILE A 868 -4.07 -43.08 -23.08
CA ILE A 868 -3.92 -41.89 -23.91
C ILE A 868 -5.03 -40.94 -23.46
N ASP A 869 -4.78 -39.64 -23.44
CA ASP A 869 -5.84 -38.66 -23.16
C ASP A 869 -6.80 -38.58 -24.35
N PHE A 870 -7.72 -39.55 -24.43
CA PHE A 870 -8.75 -39.69 -25.46
C PHE A 870 -9.81 -38.60 -25.31
N LYS A 871 -9.41 -37.36 -25.58
CA LYS A 871 -10.30 -36.21 -25.73
C LYS A 871 -10.52 -35.89 -27.20
N ASN A 872 -11.68 -35.32 -27.51
CA ASN A 872 -12.01 -34.77 -28.81
C ASN A 872 -11.75 -35.80 -29.94
N THR A 873 -11.05 -35.42 -31.01
CA THR A 873 -10.79 -36.23 -32.21
C THR A 873 -10.24 -37.64 -31.94
N ALA A 874 -9.39 -37.82 -30.92
CA ALA A 874 -8.77 -39.11 -30.63
C ALA A 874 -9.80 -40.15 -30.17
N PHE A 875 -10.80 -39.73 -29.37
CA PHE A 875 -11.87 -40.59 -28.89
C PHE A 875 -12.67 -41.19 -30.06
N TRP A 876 -13.10 -40.34 -30.99
CA TRP A 876 -13.90 -40.74 -32.15
C TRP A 876 -13.16 -41.75 -33.04
N ILE A 877 -11.86 -41.54 -33.30
CA ILE A 877 -11.05 -42.49 -34.09
C ILE A 877 -11.04 -43.89 -33.44
N ALA A 878 -10.81 -43.98 -32.13
CA ALA A 878 -10.84 -45.26 -31.42
C ALA A 878 -12.24 -45.90 -31.41
N LEU A 879 -13.30 -45.10 -31.34
CA LEU A 879 -14.69 -45.59 -31.39
C LEU A 879 -15.00 -46.21 -32.77
N TYR A 880 -14.60 -45.57 -33.87
CA TYR A 880 -14.73 -46.12 -35.22
C TYR A 880 -13.97 -47.44 -35.39
N VAL A 881 -12.75 -47.54 -34.84
CA VAL A 881 -11.98 -48.81 -34.84
C VAL A 881 -12.73 -49.91 -34.07
N VAL A 882 -13.33 -49.59 -32.93
CA VAL A 882 -14.12 -50.55 -32.14
C VAL A 882 -15.41 -50.98 -32.87
N TYR A 883 -16.13 -50.07 -33.55
CA TYR A 883 -17.25 -50.46 -34.42
C TYR A 883 -16.79 -51.41 -35.55
N GLY A 884 -15.66 -51.13 -36.19
CA GLY A 884 -15.06 -52.00 -37.20
C GLY A 884 -14.71 -53.39 -36.67
N LEU A 885 -14.13 -53.47 -35.47
CA LEU A 885 -13.85 -54.74 -34.78
C LEU A 885 -15.12 -55.51 -34.42
N CYS A 886 -16.18 -54.84 -33.95
CA CYS A 886 -17.47 -55.47 -33.67
C CYS A 886 -18.14 -56.02 -34.93
N GLY A 887 -18.13 -55.27 -36.04
CA GLY A 887 -18.63 -55.72 -37.34
C GLY A 887 -17.84 -56.91 -37.89
N GLY A 888 -16.51 -56.84 -37.84
CA GLY A 888 -15.64 -57.95 -38.22
C GLY A 888 -15.83 -59.20 -37.36
N TRP A 889 -16.02 -59.03 -36.05
CA TRP A 889 -16.34 -60.13 -35.13
C TRP A 889 -17.66 -60.82 -35.47
N PHE A 890 -18.72 -60.03 -35.73
CA PHE A 890 -20.02 -60.56 -36.16
C PHE A 890 -19.91 -61.35 -37.47
N ILE A 891 -19.19 -60.83 -38.47
CA ILE A 891 -18.98 -61.51 -39.76
C ILE A 891 -18.19 -62.81 -39.59
N MET A 892 -17.08 -62.81 -38.84
CA MET A 892 -16.30 -64.02 -38.56
C MET A 892 -17.13 -65.06 -37.79
N GLY A 893 -17.84 -64.64 -36.74
CA GLY A 893 -18.72 -65.50 -35.97
C GLY A 893 -19.83 -66.12 -36.83
N PHE A 894 -20.46 -65.33 -37.70
CA PHE A 894 -21.46 -65.82 -38.66
C PHE A 894 -20.89 -66.88 -39.60
N ILE A 895 -19.76 -66.61 -40.26
CA ILE A 895 -19.08 -67.55 -41.17
C ILE A 895 -18.83 -68.90 -40.48
N ILE A 896 -18.33 -68.86 -39.25
CA ILE A 896 -17.96 -70.04 -38.45
C ILE A 896 -19.19 -70.82 -37.97
N ILE A 897 -20.22 -70.14 -37.48
CA ILE A 897 -21.47 -70.76 -37.00
C ILE A 897 -22.16 -71.52 -38.14
N PHE A 898 -22.14 -70.97 -39.36
CA PHE A 898 -22.73 -71.61 -40.54
C PHE A 898 -21.76 -72.51 -41.34
N ARG A 899 -20.52 -72.68 -40.85
CA ARG A 899 -19.44 -73.45 -41.49
C ARG A 899 -19.17 -73.07 -42.95
N ILE A 900 -19.25 -71.77 -43.25
CA ILE A 900 -19.04 -71.20 -44.59
C ILE A 900 -17.57 -71.30 -45.01
N ASP A 901 -16.65 -71.22 -44.03
CA ASP A 901 -15.23 -71.52 -44.15
C ASP A 901 -14.96 -72.89 -44.81
N ILE A 902 -15.63 -73.95 -44.34
CA ILE A 902 -15.51 -75.31 -44.89
C ILE A 902 -16.29 -75.44 -46.21
N ARG A 903 -17.51 -74.89 -46.27
CA ARG A 903 -18.38 -75.00 -47.46
C ARG A 903 -17.81 -74.31 -48.70
N LEU A 904 -16.97 -73.29 -48.53
CA LEU A 904 -16.36 -72.49 -49.60
C LEU A 904 -14.82 -72.52 -49.55
N GLU A 905 -14.20 -73.57 -49.00
CA GLU A 905 -12.74 -73.68 -48.84
C GLU A 905 -11.96 -73.50 -50.16
N ASN A 906 -12.56 -73.85 -51.30
CA ASN A 906 -11.99 -73.64 -52.64
C ASN A 906 -11.80 -72.15 -53.00
N VAL A 907 -12.45 -71.22 -52.29
CA VAL A 907 -12.31 -69.77 -52.49
C VAL A 907 -11.24 -69.23 -51.52
N PHE A 908 -10.15 -68.70 -52.09
CA PHE A 908 -8.99 -68.20 -51.33
C PHE A 908 -9.35 -67.33 -50.11
N PHE A 909 -10.31 -66.41 -50.28
CA PHE A 909 -10.77 -65.51 -49.21
C PHE A 909 -11.36 -66.26 -48.01
N PHE A 910 -12.24 -67.24 -48.24
CA PHE A 910 -12.86 -67.99 -47.14
C PHE A 910 -11.87 -68.93 -46.46
N ARG A 911 -10.94 -69.55 -47.21
CA ARG A 911 -9.86 -70.35 -46.63
C ARG A 911 -8.89 -69.52 -45.79
N TRP A 912 -8.51 -68.34 -46.27
CA TRP A 912 -7.67 -67.40 -45.52
C TRP A 912 -8.39 -66.90 -44.25
N LEU A 913 -9.67 -66.52 -44.37
CA LEU A 913 -10.48 -66.05 -43.26
C LEU A 913 -10.71 -67.16 -42.21
N GLY A 914 -10.85 -68.42 -42.63
CA GLY A 914 -10.87 -69.59 -41.74
C GLY A 914 -9.63 -69.65 -40.85
N ILE A 915 -8.44 -69.74 -41.45
CA ILE A 915 -7.13 -69.78 -40.74
C ILE A 915 -6.94 -68.53 -39.86
N PHE A 916 -7.29 -67.34 -40.39
CA PHE A 916 -7.18 -66.09 -39.66
C PHE A 916 -8.10 -66.08 -38.43
N SER A 917 -9.33 -66.57 -38.56
CA SER A 917 -10.29 -66.66 -37.45
C SER A 917 -9.88 -67.69 -36.40
N GLU A 918 -9.26 -68.81 -36.79
CA GLU A 918 -8.72 -69.83 -35.90
C GLU A 918 -7.69 -69.24 -34.92
N HIS A 919 -6.86 -68.28 -35.36
CA HIS A 919 -5.86 -67.64 -34.51
C HIS A 919 -6.32 -66.30 -33.88
N LEU A 920 -7.20 -65.55 -34.55
CA LEU A 920 -7.64 -64.22 -34.08
C LEU A 920 -8.85 -64.28 -33.13
N MET A 921 -9.76 -65.27 -33.28
CA MET A 921 -10.94 -65.38 -32.40
C MET A 921 -10.59 -65.41 -30.91
N PRO A 922 -9.54 -66.13 -30.45
CA PRO A 922 -9.12 -66.12 -29.06
C PRO A 922 -8.72 -64.74 -28.56
N VAL A 923 -8.02 -63.97 -29.40
CA VAL A 923 -7.47 -62.67 -29.04
C VAL A 923 -8.58 -61.63 -28.94
N ILE A 924 -9.41 -61.46 -29.98
CA ILE A 924 -10.55 -60.53 -29.89
C ILE A 924 -11.54 -61.02 -28.81
N GLY A 925 -11.85 -62.32 -28.82
CA GLY A 925 -12.84 -62.92 -27.94
C GLY A 925 -12.47 -62.92 -26.46
N ASN A 926 -11.19 -63.03 -26.07
CA ASN A 926 -10.77 -62.98 -24.66
C ASN A 926 -10.11 -61.66 -24.28
N VAL A 927 -9.13 -61.19 -25.05
CA VAL A 927 -8.34 -59.99 -24.73
C VAL A 927 -9.14 -58.73 -25.07
N CYS A 928 -9.60 -58.55 -26.30
CA CYS A 928 -10.29 -57.31 -26.69
C CYS A 928 -11.69 -57.15 -26.07
N PHE A 929 -12.26 -58.19 -25.45
CA PHE A 929 -13.62 -58.15 -24.88
C PHE A 929 -13.83 -57.04 -23.83
N LEU A 930 -12.91 -56.86 -22.89
CA LEU A 930 -13.01 -55.79 -21.89
C LEU A 930 -12.82 -54.39 -22.54
N PRO A 931 -11.76 -54.13 -23.33
CA PRO A 931 -11.59 -52.88 -24.07
C PRO A 931 -12.75 -52.50 -25.00
N ILE A 932 -13.30 -53.45 -25.76
CA ILE A 932 -14.44 -53.21 -26.68
C ILE A 932 -15.67 -52.76 -25.89
N ILE A 933 -16.00 -53.44 -24.79
CA ILE A 933 -17.16 -53.07 -23.95
C ILE A 933 -16.92 -51.74 -23.26
N ALA A 934 -15.72 -51.49 -22.72
CA ALA A 934 -15.37 -50.22 -22.07
C ALA A 934 -15.48 -49.03 -23.04
N MET A 935 -14.97 -49.17 -24.26
CA MET A 935 -15.02 -48.11 -25.27
C MET A 935 -16.44 -47.87 -25.81
N LEU A 936 -17.25 -48.92 -26.01
CA LEU A 936 -18.66 -48.76 -26.35
C LEU A 936 -19.47 -48.14 -25.20
N MET A 937 -19.09 -48.38 -23.94
CA MET A 937 -19.71 -47.73 -22.78
C MET A 937 -19.39 -46.23 -22.67
N ASN A 938 -18.25 -45.77 -23.18
CA ASN A 938 -17.89 -44.34 -23.17
C ASN A 938 -18.93 -43.45 -23.87
N VAL A 939 -19.61 -43.96 -24.91
CA VAL A 939 -20.67 -43.25 -25.66
C VAL A 939 -21.91 -42.95 -24.80
N PHE A 940 -21.97 -43.48 -23.58
CA PHE A 940 -23.04 -43.23 -22.61
C PHE A 940 -22.54 -42.48 -21.35
N GLN A 941 -21.25 -42.16 -21.28
CA GLN A 941 -20.67 -41.38 -20.18
C GLN A 941 -20.93 -39.88 -20.42
N CYS A 942 -22.12 -39.46 -20.02
CA CYS A 942 -22.61 -38.08 -20.06
C CYS A 942 -22.86 -37.62 -18.61
N THR A 943 -21.85 -37.68 -17.76
CA THR A 943 -22.01 -37.49 -16.30
C THR A 943 -21.79 -36.05 -15.84
N GLU A 944 -21.18 -35.22 -16.68
CA GLU A 944 -21.06 -33.77 -16.49
C GLU A 944 -22.00 -32.98 -17.43
N GLY A 945 -22.32 -31.73 -17.05
CA GLY A 945 -23.14 -30.81 -17.84
C GLY A 945 -23.07 -29.37 -17.34
N THR A 946 -23.55 -28.42 -18.14
CA THR A 946 -23.70 -27.01 -17.70
C THR A 946 -24.98 -26.79 -16.90
N SER A 947 -25.94 -27.73 -16.97
CA SER A 947 -27.12 -27.79 -16.11
C SER A 947 -27.53 -29.24 -15.83
N ASN A 948 -28.47 -29.44 -14.90
CA ASN A 948 -28.99 -30.77 -14.55
C ASN A 948 -29.90 -31.39 -15.63
N LYS A 949 -30.21 -30.68 -16.74
CA LYS A 949 -30.98 -31.27 -17.85
C LYS A 949 -30.14 -32.26 -18.64
N LEU A 950 -30.79 -33.31 -19.15
CA LEU A 950 -30.15 -34.31 -20.00
C LEU A 950 -29.57 -33.73 -21.31
N THR A 951 -30.20 -32.69 -21.86
CA THR A 951 -29.75 -31.94 -23.05
C THR A 951 -28.53 -31.06 -22.82
N ASP A 952 -28.29 -30.69 -21.56
CA ASP A 952 -27.27 -29.71 -21.16
C ASP A 952 -26.03 -30.45 -20.60
N SER A 953 -26.07 -31.79 -20.62
CA SER A 953 -24.92 -32.69 -20.42
C SER A 953 -24.08 -32.83 -21.69
N PHE A 954 -22.79 -33.05 -21.52
CA PHE A 954 -21.83 -33.27 -22.60
C PHE A 954 -21.11 -34.60 -22.41
N LEU A 955 -20.45 -35.09 -23.46
CA LEU A 955 -19.74 -36.35 -23.41
C LEU A 955 -18.46 -36.20 -22.57
N ASP A 956 -18.26 -37.07 -21.57
CA ASP A 956 -17.11 -37.02 -20.64
C ASP A 956 -15.74 -37.18 -21.36
N LYS A 957 -15.75 -37.60 -22.64
CA LYS A 957 -14.59 -37.70 -23.56
C LYS A 957 -14.56 -36.64 -24.67
N ASP A 958 -15.60 -35.83 -24.86
CA ASP A 958 -15.60 -34.69 -25.79
C ASP A 958 -16.61 -33.61 -25.34
N CYS A 959 -16.11 -32.59 -24.65
CA CYS A 959 -16.93 -31.50 -24.14
C CYS A 959 -17.48 -30.54 -25.21
N HIS A 960 -17.16 -30.73 -26.50
CA HIS A 960 -17.83 -30.04 -27.60
C HIS A 960 -19.12 -30.77 -28.03
N GLN A 961 -19.22 -32.08 -27.74
CA GLN A 961 -20.39 -32.88 -28.09
C GLN A 961 -21.39 -32.90 -26.93
N TYR A 962 -22.44 -32.09 -27.04
CA TYR A 962 -23.61 -32.23 -26.16
C TYR A 962 -24.25 -33.60 -26.34
N CYS A 963 -24.57 -34.23 -25.23
CA CYS A 963 -25.15 -35.56 -25.19
C CYS A 963 -26.64 -35.53 -25.56
N TRP A 964 -27.10 -36.63 -26.16
CA TRP A 964 -28.52 -36.81 -26.55
C TRP A 964 -29.03 -35.73 -27.51
N GLN A 965 -28.12 -35.08 -28.25
CA GLN A 965 -28.39 -34.15 -29.34
C GLN A 965 -27.46 -34.43 -30.53
N GLY A 966 -27.89 -34.06 -31.73
CA GLY A 966 -27.09 -34.17 -32.96
C GLY A 966 -26.47 -35.56 -33.17
N ASP A 967 -25.21 -35.57 -33.59
CA ASP A 967 -24.49 -36.79 -33.97
C ASP A 967 -24.31 -37.79 -32.80
N HIS A 968 -24.33 -37.32 -31.55
CA HIS A 968 -24.27 -38.19 -30.36
C HIS A 968 -25.41 -39.23 -30.36
N ILE A 969 -26.61 -38.88 -30.84
CA ILE A 969 -27.72 -39.83 -30.91
C ILE A 969 -27.40 -40.96 -31.90
N ALA A 970 -26.78 -40.65 -33.05
CA ALA A 970 -26.39 -41.65 -34.03
C ALA A 970 -25.33 -42.61 -33.46
N PHE A 971 -24.30 -42.09 -32.80
CA PHE A 971 -23.27 -42.92 -32.15
C PHE A 971 -23.83 -43.78 -31.01
N ALA A 972 -24.74 -43.24 -30.19
CA ALA A 972 -25.44 -44.00 -29.16
C ALA A 972 -26.23 -45.17 -29.75
N ILE A 973 -26.95 -44.96 -30.85
CA ILE A 973 -27.68 -46.01 -31.58
C ILE A 973 -26.71 -47.06 -32.16
N PHE A 974 -25.61 -46.64 -32.80
CA PHE A 974 -24.60 -47.58 -33.30
C PHE A 974 -23.91 -48.38 -32.19
N ALA A 975 -23.71 -47.79 -31.00
CA ALA A 975 -23.17 -48.49 -29.84
C ALA A 975 -24.15 -49.53 -29.27
N ILE A 976 -25.45 -49.22 -29.22
CA ILE A 976 -26.50 -50.19 -28.87
C ILE A 976 -26.51 -51.37 -29.86
N ILE A 977 -26.49 -51.09 -31.18
CA ILE A 977 -26.42 -52.13 -32.22
C ILE A 977 -25.14 -52.96 -32.08
N ALA A 978 -23.99 -52.32 -31.87
CA ALA A 978 -22.72 -53.00 -31.67
C ALA A 978 -22.75 -53.92 -30.45
N PHE A 979 -23.35 -53.51 -29.32
CA PHE A 979 -23.54 -54.39 -28.16
C PHE A 979 -24.44 -55.60 -28.47
N PHE A 980 -25.58 -55.38 -29.13
CA PHE A 980 -26.51 -56.48 -29.48
C PHE A 980 -25.93 -57.46 -30.51
N LEU A 981 -25.01 -57.04 -31.38
CA LEU A 981 -24.30 -57.95 -32.30
C LEU A 981 -23.09 -58.62 -31.62
N TYR A 982 -22.30 -57.87 -30.85
CA TYR A 982 -21.05 -58.36 -30.27
C TYR A 982 -21.28 -59.31 -29.09
N LEU A 983 -22.10 -58.93 -28.10
CA LEU A 983 -22.23 -59.68 -26.84
C LEU A 983 -22.74 -61.13 -27.03
N PRO A 984 -23.82 -61.41 -27.79
CA PRO A 984 -24.29 -62.79 -27.96
C PRO A 984 -23.28 -63.64 -28.73
N PHE A 985 -22.67 -63.08 -29.78
CA PHE A 985 -21.66 -63.78 -30.58
C PHE A 985 -20.38 -64.02 -29.78
N ALA A 986 -19.94 -63.08 -28.94
CA ALA A 986 -18.79 -63.27 -28.06
C ALA A 986 -19.04 -64.37 -27.01
N VAL A 987 -20.22 -64.38 -26.36
CA VAL A 987 -20.61 -65.43 -25.41
C VAL A 987 -20.73 -66.81 -26.10
N PHE A 988 -21.29 -66.87 -27.31
CA PHE A 988 -21.48 -68.13 -28.04
C PHE A 988 -20.18 -68.68 -28.67
N CYS A 989 -19.38 -67.82 -29.29
CA CYS A 989 -18.20 -68.24 -30.04
C CYS A 989 -17.02 -68.63 -29.13
N ARG A 990 -16.94 -68.09 -27.90
CA ARG A 990 -15.91 -68.45 -26.89
C ARG A 990 -15.84 -69.97 -26.67
N PRO A 991 -16.92 -70.70 -26.30
CA PRO A 991 -16.90 -72.17 -26.27
C PRO A 991 -16.77 -72.84 -27.65
N LEU A 992 -17.45 -72.33 -28.68
CA LEU A 992 -17.48 -72.94 -30.01
C LEU A 992 -16.08 -73.09 -30.61
N TRP A 993 -15.28 -72.02 -30.59
CA TRP A 993 -13.91 -72.03 -31.10
C TRP A 993 -13.08 -73.16 -30.49
N GLN A 994 -13.22 -73.39 -29.18
CA GLN A 994 -12.48 -74.43 -28.47
C GLN A 994 -12.92 -75.87 -28.80
N GLU A 995 -14.17 -76.06 -29.27
CA GLU A 995 -14.58 -77.35 -29.86
C GLU A 995 -13.98 -77.55 -31.26
N MET A 996 -13.82 -76.48 -32.06
CA MET A 996 -13.15 -76.56 -33.36
C MET A 996 -11.65 -76.85 -33.24
N GLN A 997 -11.01 -76.39 -32.17
CA GLN A 997 -9.59 -76.62 -31.89
C GLN A 997 -9.29 -78.07 -31.50
N VAL A 998 -9.02 -78.92 -32.49
CA VAL A 998 -8.63 -80.33 -32.27
C VAL A 998 -7.27 -80.44 -31.58
N ALA A 999 -6.33 -79.54 -31.89
CA ALA A 999 -4.94 -79.61 -31.40
C ALA A 999 -4.74 -79.18 -29.93
N ILE A 1000 -5.62 -78.33 -29.38
CA ILE A 1000 -5.42 -77.74 -28.04
C ILE A 1000 -5.69 -78.76 -26.94
N ASN A 1001 -4.76 -78.89 -26.00
CA ASN A 1001 -4.83 -79.80 -24.86
C ASN A 1001 -5.49 -79.14 -23.64
N ILE A 1002 -5.21 -77.86 -23.39
CA ILE A 1002 -5.76 -77.05 -22.31
C ILE A 1002 -7.15 -76.55 -22.74
N LYS A 1003 -8.18 -77.31 -22.38
CA LYS A 1003 -9.58 -76.97 -22.70
C LYS A 1003 -10.28 -76.40 -21.48
N ALA A 1004 -10.76 -75.17 -21.61
CA ALA A 1004 -11.60 -74.48 -20.63
C ALA A 1004 -13.00 -75.10 -20.55
N ASN A 1005 -13.60 -75.02 -19.37
CA ASN A 1005 -14.98 -75.41 -19.12
C ASN A 1005 -15.94 -74.37 -19.77
N PRO A 1006 -16.88 -74.76 -20.66
CA PRO A 1006 -17.81 -73.82 -21.29
C PRO A 1006 -18.57 -72.94 -20.29
N LEU A 1007 -18.94 -73.50 -19.13
CA LEU A 1007 -19.61 -72.76 -18.05
C LEU A 1007 -18.74 -71.62 -17.49
N TYR A 1008 -17.43 -71.85 -17.37
CA TYR A 1008 -16.48 -70.81 -16.95
C TYR A 1008 -16.36 -69.72 -18.03
N LEU A 1009 -16.21 -70.06 -19.31
CA LEU A 1009 -16.06 -69.05 -20.37
C LEU A 1009 -17.26 -68.09 -20.46
N MET A 1010 -18.47 -68.57 -20.21
CA MET A 1010 -19.67 -67.72 -20.21
C MET A 1010 -19.83 -66.92 -18.90
N ILE A 1011 -19.59 -67.53 -17.73
CA ILE A 1011 -19.63 -66.80 -16.45
C ILE A 1011 -18.50 -65.75 -16.38
N LYS A 1012 -17.34 -66.01 -16.98
CA LYS A 1012 -16.28 -65.02 -17.23
C LYS A 1012 -16.81 -63.84 -18.06
N SER A 1013 -17.61 -64.06 -19.10
CA SER A 1013 -18.24 -62.98 -19.87
C SER A 1013 -19.16 -62.10 -19.03
N VAL A 1014 -19.99 -62.71 -18.16
CA VAL A 1014 -20.85 -61.98 -17.21
C VAL A 1014 -20.00 -61.19 -16.21
N PHE A 1015 -18.99 -61.82 -15.60
CA PHE A 1015 -18.07 -61.14 -14.67
C PHE A 1015 -17.33 -59.96 -15.33
N GLN A 1016 -16.86 -60.13 -16.57
CA GLN A 1016 -16.21 -59.06 -17.34
C GLN A 1016 -17.18 -57.91 -17.65
N MET A 1017 -18.45 -58.19 -17.99
CA MET A 1017 -19.46 -57.14 -18.16
C MET A 1017 -19.72 -56.37 -16.85
N SER A 1018 -19.90 -57.08 -15.73
CA SER A 1018 -20.08 -56.46 -14.41
C SER A 1018 -18.87 -55.62 -13.98
N ALA A 1019 -17.64 -56.05 -14.32
CA ALA A 1019 -16.43 -55.27 -14.05
C ALA A 1019 -16.43 -53.93 -14.80
N VAL A 1020 -16.79 -53.91 -16.08
CA VAL A 1020 -16.91 -52.66 -16.85
C VAL A 1020 -18.05 -51.79 -16.30
N VAL A 1021 -19.21 -52.36 -15.96
CA VAL A 1021 -20.31 -51.58 -15.37
C VAL A 1021 -19.88 -50.91 -14.06
N LEU A 1022 -19.21 -51.61 -13.14
CA LEU A 1022 -18.69 -51.02 -11.91
C LEU A 1022 -17.68 -49.90 -12.22
N ASN A 1023 -16.75 -50.14 -13.14
CA ASN A 1023 -15.73 -49.19 -13.59
C ASN A 1023 -16.31 -47.94 -14.29
N LYS A 1024 -17.47 -48.05 -14.97
CA LYS A 1024 -18.11 -46.94 -15.69
C LYS A 1024 -19.15 -46.19 -14.87
N THR A 1025 -19.66 -46.76 -13.78
CA THR A 1025 -20.77 -46.18 -12.99
C THR A 1025 -20.41 -45.84 -11.55
N VAL A 1026 -19.68 -46.69 -10.83
CA VAL A 1026 -19.34 -46.46 -9.41
C VAL A 1026 -17.95 -45.84 -9.26
N LYS A 1027 -16.97 -46.22 -10.08
CA LYS A 1027 -15.60 -45.66 -10.04
C LYS A 1027 -15.55 -44.13 -10.22
N PRO A 1028 -16.38 -43.49 -11.08
CA PRO A 1028 -16.33 -42.02 -11.24
C PRO A 1028 -16.98 -41.26 -10.08
N THR A 1029 -18.02 -41.81 -9.45
CA THR A 1029 -18.76 -41.13 -8.38
C THR A 1029 -18.19 -41.41 -7.00
N GLU A 1030 -17.84 -42.67 -6.73
CA GLU A 1030 -17.44 -43.18 -5.41
C GLU A 1030 -16.27 -44.17 -5.56
N PRO A 1031 -15.05 -43.70 -5.86
CA PRO A 1031 -13.91 -44.55 -6.17
C PRO A 1031 -13.51 -45.50 -5.02
N HIS A 1032 -13.79 -45.12 -3.77
CA HIS A 1032 -13.58 -45.95 -2.59
C HIS A 1032 -14.59 -47.11 -2.52
N ALA A 1033 -15.89 -46.81 -2.64
CA ALA A 1033 -16.94 -47.83 -2.65
C ALA A 1033 -16.77 -48.81 -3.82
N HIS A 1034 -16.44 -48.28 -5.00
CA HIS A 1034 -16.08 -49.09 -6.17
C HIS A 1034 -14.98 -50.11 -5.85
N GLY A 1035 -13.89 -49.68 -5.21
CA GLY A 1035 -12.77 -50.54 -4.85
C GLY A 1035 -13.17 -51.72 -3.96
N TYR A 1036 -13.93 -51.47 -2.90
CA TYR A 1036 -14.40 -52.53 -1.99
C TYR A 1036 -15.43 -53.47 -2.64
N ILE A 1037 -16.38 -52.94 -3.43
CA ILE A 1037 -17.37 -53.74 -4.17
C ILE A 1037 -16.69 -54.64 -5.20
N TYR A 1038 -15.73 -54.09 -5.95
CA TYR A 1038 -15.02 -54.85 -6.99
C TYR A 1038 -14.07 -55.90 -6.38
N PHE A 1039 -13.41 -55.61 -5.26
CA PHE A 1039 -12.70 -56.61 -4.45
C PHE A 1039 -13.60 -57.78 -4.05
N GLY A 1040 -14.78 -57.51 -3.47
CA GLY A 1040 -15.74 -58.56 -3.10
C GLY A 1040 -16.19 -59.40 -4.31
N THR A 1041 -16.39 -58.76 -5.46
CA THR A 1041 -16.77 -59.42 -6.71
C THR A 1041 -15.64 -60.35 -7.23
N LEU A 1042 -14.37 -59.93 -7.14
CA LEU A 1042 -13.20 -60.76 -7.48
C LEU A 1042 -13.06 -61.98 -6.55
N ILE A 1043 -13.27 -61.82 -5.25
CA ILE A 1043 -13.23 -62.94 -4.29
C ILE A 1043 -14.36 -63.94 -4.58
N ALA A 1044 -15.58 -63.46 -4.86
CA ALA A 1044 -16.70 -64.33 -5.25
C ALA A 1044 -16.39 -65.12 -6.55
N PHE A 1045 -15.75 -64.47 -7.52
CA PHE A 1045 -15.31 -65.13 -8.76
C PHE A 1045 -14.21 -66.17 -8.48
N ALA A 1046 -13.21 -65.86 -7.64
CA ALA A 1046 -12.16 -66.82 -7.25
C ALA A 1046 -12.73 -68.09 -6.58
N VAL A 1047 -13.72 -67.95 -5.68
CA VAL A 1047 -14.42 -69.08 -5.04
C VAL A 1047 -15.17 -69.93 -6.08
N PHE A 1048 -15.88 -69.29 -7.03
CA PHE A 1048 -16.52 -70.00 -8.13
C PHE A 1048 -15.52 -70.83 -8.98
N LEU A 1049 -14.35 -70.26 -9.28
CA LEU A 1049 -13.29 -70.95 -10.06
C LEU A 1049 -12.70 -72.13 -9.30
N TYR A 1050 -12.49 -72.00 -7.98
CA TYR A 1050 -12.05 -73.10 -7.13
C TYR A 1050 -13.01 -74.29 -7.16
N TRP A 1051 -14.33 -74.03 -7.11
CA TRP A 1051 -15.36 -75.07 -7.18
C TRP A 1051 -15.55 -75.68 -8.58
N LYS A 1052 -15.61 -74.87 -9.64
CA LYS A 1052 -15.96 -75.34 -10.99
C LYS A 1052 -14.78 -75.71 -11.89
N LYS A 1053 -13.55 -75.34 -11.50
CA LYS A 1053 -12.27 -75.61 -12.19
C LYS A 1053 -12.27 -75.10 -13.65
N PRO A 1054 -11.74 -73.89 -13.92
CA PRO A 1054 -11.89 -73.24 -15.22
C PRO A 1054 -11.35 -74.03 -16.42
N TYR A 1055 -10.35 -74.90 -16.24
CA TYR A 1055 -9.69 -75.68 -17.27
C TYR A 1055 -9.57 -77.16 -16.90
N ASN A 1056 -9.43 -78.02 -17.91
CA ASN A 1056 -9.16 -79.45 -17.73
C ASN A 1056 -7.75 -79.77 -17.17
N TYR A 1057 -6.84 -78.79 -17.10
CA TYR A 1057 -5.47 -78.96 -16.62
C TYR A 1057 -5.21 -78.22 -15.30
N GLY A 1058 -4.79 -78.99 -14.28
CA GLY A 1058 -4.67 -78.52 -12.89
C GLY A 1058 -3.75 -77.33 -12.65
N ARG A 1059 -2.65 -77.20 -13.41
CA ARG A 1059 -1.71 -76.06 -13.25
C ARG A 1059 -2.35 -74.73 -13.63
N ILE A 1060 -3.14 -74.69 -14.69
CA ILE A 1060 -3.76 -73.45 -15.16
C ILE A 1060 -4.93 -73.06 -14.25
N ASN A 1061 -5.64 -74.04 -13.67
CA ASN A 1061 -6.60 -73.76 -12.58
C ASN A 1061 -5.94 -73.07 -11.39
N LEU A 1062 -4.78 -73.55 -10.96
CA LEU A 1062 -4.02 -72.94 -9.86
C LEU A 1062 -3.57 -71.51 -10.22
N TRP A 1063 -2.94 -71.32 -11.38
CA TRP A 1063 -2.46 -69.99 -11.79
C TRP A 1063 -3.58 -68.98 -12.06
N GLN A 1064 -4.73 -69.40 -12.60
CA GLN A 1064 -5.90 -68.53 -12.79
C GLN A 1064 -6.46 -68.03 -11.44
N ILE A 1065 -6.55 -68.92 -10.44
CA ILE A 1065 -7.00 -68.53 -9.09
C ILE A 1065 -5.97 -67.59 -8.45
N ILE A 1066 -4.67 -67.88 -8.57
CA ILE A 1066 -3.60 -67.03 -8.02
C ILE A 1066 -3.55 -65.66 -8.69
N ALA A 1067 -3.75 -65.57 -10.01
CA ALA A 1067 -3.86 -64.32 -10.74
C ALA A 1067 -5.01 -63.45 -10.18
N ILE A 1068 -6.21 -64.03 -10.03
CA ILE A 1068 -7.38 -63.30 -9.53
C ILE A 1068 -7.23 -62.91 -8.05
N MET A 1069 -6.62 -63.76 -7.21
CA MET A 1069 -6.30 -63.41 -5.83
C MET A 1069 -5.24 -62.29 -5.73
N GLY A 1070 -4.24 -62.28 -6.62
CA GLY A 1070 -3.26 -61.21 -6.72
C GLY A 1070 -3.86 -59.88 -7.18
N ALA A 1071 -4.80 -59.91 -8.14
CA ALA A 1071 -5.56 -58.73 -8.54
C ALA A 1071 -6.43 -58.21 -7.39
N ALA A 1072 -7.16 -59.10 -6.70
CA ALA A 1072 -7.98 -58.76 -5.54
C ALA A 1072 -7.15 -58.11 -4.40
N TRP A 1073 -5.99 -58.69 -4.05
CA TRP A 1073 -5.04 -58.09 -3.09
C TRP A 1073 -4.64 -56.67 -3.48
N SER A 1074 -4.30 -56.47 -4.74
CA SER A 1074 -3.87 -55.17 -5.28
C SER A 1074 -4.97 -54.10 -5.18
N ILE A 1075 -6.20 -54.49 -5.51
CA ILE A 1075 -7.37 -53.62 -5.46
C ILE A 1075 -7.75 -53.29 -4.01
N PHE A 1076 -7.68 -54.27 -3.09
CA PHE A 1076 -7.89 -54.04 -1.66
C PHE A 1076 -6.91 -53.00 -1.10
N TRP A 1077 -5.60 -53.19 -1.27
CA TRP A 1077 -4.60 -52.26 -0.73
C TRP A 1077 -4.62 -50.88 -1.38
N THR A 1078 -5.02 -50.78 -2.65
CA THR A 1078 -5.22 -49.48 -3.32
C THR A 1078 -6.45 -48.76 -2.79
N SER A 1079 -7.53 -49.50 -2.49
CA SER A 1079 -8.74 -48.95 -1.86
C SER A 1079 -8.47 -48.44 -0.45
N VAL A 1080 -7.69 -49.20 0.33
CA VAL A 1080 -7.24 -48.79 1.68
C VAL A 1080 -6.31 -47.58 1.62
N TYR A 1081 -5.34 -47.56 0.70
CA TYR A 1081 -4.38 -46.44 0.56
C TYR A 1081 -5.08 -45.12 0.18
N ASN A 1082 -5.93 -45.15 -0.86
CA ASN A 1082 -6.66 -43.96 -1.29
C ASN A 1082 -7.59 -43.41 -0.18
N SER A 1083 -8.01 -44.25 0.76
CA SER A 1083 -8.84 -43.87 1.93
C SER A 1083 -8.03 -43.36 3.14
N ALA A 1084 -6.70 -43.36 3.11
CA ALA A 1084 -5.84 -42.95 4.23
C ALA A 1084 -5.14 -41.61 3.94
N THR A 1085 -5.78 -40.50 4.36
CA THR A 1085 -5.49 -39.11 3.91
C THR A 1085 -4.07 -38.58 4.10
N GLU A 1086 -3.22 -39.19 4.93
CA GLU A 1086 -1.87 -38.69 5.24
C GLU A 1086 -0.77 -39.78 5.17
N SER A 1087 -1.01 -40.91 4.48
CA SER A 1087 -0.04 -42.02 4.48
C SER A 1087 1.09 -41.86 3.45
N THR A 1088 2.34 -42.05 3.91
CA THR A 1088 3.54 -41.90 3.05
C THR A 1088 3.62 -43.00 1.98
N PHE A 1089 4.25 -42.69 0.85
CA PHE A 1089 4.30 -43.55 -0.35
C PHE A 1089 5.00 -44.91 -0.14
N VAL A 1090 6.03 -44.98 0.71
CA VAL A 1090 6.97 -46.13 0.74
C VAL A 1090 6.35 -47.43 1.30
N PRO A 1091 5.63 -47.45 2.45
CA PRO A 1091 5.11 -48.69 3.02
C PRO A 1091 4.13 -49.43 2.11
N TRP A 1092 3.30 -48.70 1.36
CA TRP A 1092 2.29 -49.28 0.47
C TRP A 1092 2.92 -50.12 -0.64
N LEU A 1093 3.96 -49.63 -1.31
CA LEU A 1093 4.63 -50.35 -2.39
C LEU A 1093 5.31 -51.64 -1.89
N VAL A 1094 5.83 -51.63 -0.66
CA VAL A 1094 6.42 -52.82 -0.02
C VAL A 1094 5.34 -53.88 0.27
N LEU A 1095 4.17 -53.48 0.79
CA LEU A 1095 3.02 -54.39 0.98
C LEU A 1095 2.51 -54.97 -0.34
N GLN A 1096 2.48 -54.15 -1.39
CA GLN A 1096 2.03 -54.56 -2.71
C GLN A 1096 2.96 -55.62 -3.34
N LEU A 1097 4.27 -55.35 -3.38
CA LEU A 1097 5.26 -56.26 -3.97
C LEU A 1097 5.48 -57.53 -3.14
N SER A 1098 5.46 -57.43 -1.80
CA SER A 1098 5.57 -58.60 -0.92
C SER A 1098 4.36 -59.54 -1.05
N GLY A 1099 3.14 -59.00 -1.18
CA GLY A 1099 1.95 -59.79 -1.49
C GLY A 1099 2.07 -60.56 -2.81
N TRP A 1100 2.50 -59.90 -3.89
CA TRP A 1100 2.77 -60.58 -5.18
C TRP A 1100 3.83 -61.68 -5.04
N ALA A 1101 4.94 -61.43 -4.33
CA ALA A 1101 5.97 -62.43 -4.08
C ALA A 1101 5.43 -63.65 -3.29
N ILE A 1102 4.59 -63.42 -2.28
CA ILE A 1102 3.92 -64.48 -1.50
C ILE A 1102 2.99 -65.31 -2.40
N PHE A 1103 2.17 -64.68 -3.25
CA PHE A 1103 1.28 -65.39 -4.17
C PHE A 1103 2.04 -66.21 -5.22
N LEU A 1104 3.10 -65.65 -5.82
CA LEU A 1104 3.95 -66.36 -6.79
C LEU A 1104 4.68 -67.54 -6.16
N LEU A 1105 5.31 -67.34 -5.00
CA LEU A 1105 6.03 -68.40 -4.27
C LEU A 1105 5.08 -69.52 -3.83
N SER A 1106 3.91 -69.15 -3.29
CA SER A 1106 2.84 -70.11 -2.94
C SER A 1106 2.38 -70.89 -4.18
N GLY A 1107 2.25 -70.23 -5.32
CA GLY A 1107 1.92 -70.87 -6.61
C GLY A 1107 2.95 -71.89 -7.06
N VAL A 1108 4.24 -71.56 -6.99
CA VAL A 1108 5.33 -72.50 -7.33
C VAL A 1108 5.34 -73.70 -6.38
N ILE A 1109 5.15 -73.49 -5.07
CA ILE A 1109 5.11 -74.55 -4.05
C ILE A 1109 3.89 -75.46 -4.27
N LEU A 1110 2.68 -74.90 -4.39
CA LEU A 1110 1.45 -75.64 -4.61
C LEU A 1110 1.46 -76.36 -5.96
N GLN A 1111 2.03 -75.75 -7.01
CA GLN A 1111 2.22 -76.40 -8.31
C GLN A 1111 3.11 -77.63 -8.17
N LYS A 1112 4.28 -77.50 -7.51
CA LYS A 1112 5.23 -78.60 -7.32
C LYS A 1112 4.65 -79.73 -6.46
N LYS A 1113 3.84 -79.40 -5.45
CA LYS A 1113 3.28 -80.36 -4.49
C LYS A 1113 2.00 -81.06 -4.96
N TYR A 1114 1.14 -80.38 -5.72
CA TYR A 1114 -0.22 -80.86 -6.04
C TYR A 1114 -0.57 -80.92 -7.54
N CYS A 1115 0.23 -80.35 -8.44
CA CYS A 1115 -0.10 -80.24 -9.87
C CYS A 1115 0.99 -80.84 -10.79
N PRO A 1116 0.90 -82.12 -11.19
CA PRO A 1116 1.87 -82.76 -12.09
C PRO A 1116 1.95 -82.14 -13.49
N SER A 1117 3.05 -82.45 -14.20
CA SER A 1117 3.29 -81.99 -15.57
C SER A 1117 2.70 -83.00 -16.57
N TYR A 1118 1.53 -82.69 -17.11
CA TYR A 1118 0.93 -83.47 -18.22
C TYR A 1118 1.24 -82.86 -19.58
N LEU A 1119 1.82 -81.64 -19.62
CA LEU A 1119 2.37 -81.07 -20.84
C LEU A 1119 3.90 -81.15 -20.79
N PHE A 1120 4.48 -81.53 -21.92
CA PHE A 1120 5.91 -81.50 -22.18
C PHE A 1120 6.20 -80.83 -23.53
N ARG A 1121 7.43 -80.35 -23.70
CA ARG A 1121 7.96 -79.92 -24.99
C ARG A 1121 9.01 -80.94 -25.40
N PRO A 1122 8.99 -81.52 -26.61
CA PRO A 1122 10.11 -82.33 -27.07
C PRO A 1122 11.39 -81.51 -27.04
N LYS A 1123 12.53 -82.15 -26.72
CA LYS A 1123 13.82 -81.46 -26.77
C LYS A 1123 14.05 -81.02 -28.22
N PRO A 1124 14.23 -79.71 -28.50
CA PRO A 1124 14.47 -79.27 -29.86
C PRO A 1124 15.74 -79.93 -30.39
N ILE A 1125 15.72 -80.33 -31.67
CA ILE A 1125 16.93 -80.78 -32.36
C ILE A 1125 17.96 -79.66 -32.20
N SER A 1126 19.15 -80.00 -31.70
CA SER A 1126 20.19 -79.02 -31.43
C SER A 1126 20.46 -78.18 -32.68
N LEU A 1127 20.51 -76.86 -32.54
CA LEU A 1127 20.76 -75.97 -33.67
C LEU A 1127 22.08 -76.32 -34.38
N ALA A 1128 23.09 -76.79 -33.62
CA ALA A 1128 24.35 -77.28 -34.18
C ALA A 1128 24.21 -78.58 -35.01
N VAL A 1129 23.19 -79.40 -34.78
CA VAL A 1129 22.86 -80.56 -35.62
C VAL A 1129 22.13 -80.10 -36.90
N LEU A 1130 21.17 -79.19 -36.77
CA LEU A 1130 20.46 -78.61 -37.93
C LEU A 1130 21.42 -77.87 -38.87
N VAL A 1131 22.36 -77.08 -38.30
CA VAL A 1131 23.41 -76.36 -39.04
C VAL A 1131 24.42 -77.33 -39.66
N LYS A 1132 24.88 -78.38 -38.95
CA LYS A 1132 25.74 -79.43 -39.55
C LYS A 1132 25.08 -80.11 -40.76
N PHE A 1133 23.77 -80.36 -40.69
CA PHE A 1133 22.98 -80.96 -41.77
C PHE A 1133 22.82 -79.99 -42.96
N ALA A 1134 22.46 -78.72 -42.70
CA ALA A 1134 22.32 -77.70 -43.73
C ALA A 1134 23.62 -77.37 -44.48
N PHE A 1135 24.78 -77.47 -43.81
CA PHE A 1135 26.10 -77.24 -44.40
C PHE A 1135 26.84 -78.54 -44.79
N GLY A 1136 26.09 -79.60 -45.16
CA GLY A 1136 26.60 -80.69 -46.00
C GLY A 1136 27.63 -81.64 -45.39
N LYS A 1137 27.86 -81.63 -44.07
CA LYS A 1137 28.68 -82.68 -43.43
C LYS A 1137 27.83 -83.91 -43.16
N THR A 1138 28.24 -85.05 -43.72
CA THR A 1138 27.62 -86.37 -43.51
C THR A 1138 27.66 -86.76 -42.03
N ILE A 1139 26.53 -86.58 -41.34
CA ILE A 1139 26.31 -87.10 -39.99
C ILE A 1139 26.16 -88.62 -40.11
N SER A 1140 26.95 -89.41 -39.39
CA SER A 1140 26.80 -90.86 -39.39
C SER A 1140 25.55 -91.27 -38.61
N SER A 1141 24.89 -92.35 -39.03
CA SER A 1141 23.64 -92.85 -38.41
C SER A 1141 23.78 -93.07 -36.90
N ALA A 1142 24.97 -93.48 -36.45
CA ALA A 1142 25.30 -93.70 -35.04
C ALA A 1142 25.27 -92.42 -34.17
N GLU A 1143 25.44 -91.21 -34.74
CA GLU A 1143 25.27 -89.94 -33.99
C GLU A 1143 23.78 -89.60 -33.78
N ILE A 1144 22.89 -90.09 -34.64
CA ILE A 1144 21.43 -89.85 -34.59
C ILE A 1144 20.76 -90.80 -33.59
N GLU A 1145 21.10 -92.09 -33.62
CA GLU A 1145 20.51 -93.09 -32.71
C GLU A 1145 20.89 -92.82 -31.24
N LYS A 1146 22.14 -92.43 -30.95
CA LYS A 1146 22.63 -92.20 -29.58
C LYS A 1146 21.96 -91.05 -28.82
N LYS A 1147 21.12 -90.23 -29.45
CA LYS A 1147 20.41 -89.11 -28.79
C LYS A 1147 18.89 -89.15 -28.94
N THR A 1148 18.34 -90.16 -29.61
CA THR A 1148 16.90 -90.23 -29.94
C THR A 1148 16.34 -91.64 -29.77
N PRO A 1149 16.14 -92.13 -28.52
CA PRO A 1149 15.38 -93.35 -28.30
C PRO A 1149 13.92 -93.17 -28.77
N ASN A 1150 13.39 -94.17 -29.47
CA ASN A 1150 11.99 -94.33 -29.88
C ASN A 1150 11.44 -93.31 -30.90
N PHE A 1151 12.05 -93.19 -32.09
CA PHE A 1151 11.39 -92.64 -33.28
C PHE A 1151 11.58 -93.46 -34.57
N VAL A 1152 11.39 -94.78 -34.48
CA VAL A 1152 11.15 -95.64 -35.65
C VAL A 1152 9.75 -96.26 -35.53
N ASN A 1153 8.77 -95.66 -36.19
CA ASN A 1153 7.45 -96.26 -36.39
C ASN A 1153 7.06 -96.24 -37.88
N LYS A 1154 6.39 -97.29 -38.33
CA LYS A 1154 6.24 -97.64 -39.74
C LYS A 1154 5.16 -96.80 -40.43
N LYS A 1155 5.52 -95.81 -41.25
CA LYS A 1155 4.58 -95.27 -42.25
C LYS A 1155 5.12 -94.71 -43.57
N TYR A 1156 6.43 -94.57 -43.76
CA TYR A 1156 7.00 -94.09 -45.03
C TYR A 1156 7.99 -95.09 -45.62
N LYS A 1157 7.45 -96.01 -46.44
CA LYS A 1157 8.20 -96.50 -47.61
C LYS A 1157 8.03 -95.46 -48.71
N MET A 1158 9.13 -95.04 -49.34
CA MET A 1158 9.08 -94.40 -50.65
C MET A 1158 9.36 -95.47 -51.71
N GLU A 1159 8.59 -95.45 -52.79
CA GLU A 1159 8.96 -96.14 -54.04
C GLU A 1159 9.74 -95.17 -54.94
N PRO A 1160 10.63 -95.67 -55.82
CA PRO A 1160 11.57 -94.82 -56.54
C PRO A 1160 10.91 -94.05 -57.71
N LEU A 1161 11.38 -92.82 -57.94
CA LEU A 1161 11.07 -92.06 -59.16
C LEU A 1161 11.63 -92.77 -60.41
N SER A 1162 10.89 -92.73 -61.51
CA SER A 1162 11.40 -93.14 -62.82
C SER A 1162 11.00 -92.16 -63.94
N LYS A 1163 12.04 -91.63 -64.59
CA LYS A 1163 12.06 -90.98 -65.92
C LYS A 1163 11.44 -89.59 -66.10
N PHE A 1164 12.21 -88.79 -66.84
CA PHE A 1164 11.82 -87.60 -67.59
C PHE A 1164 10.77 -87.93 -68.65
N ASP A 1165 10.10 -86.90 -69.15
CA ASP A 1165 10.20 -86.60 -70.59
C ASP A 1165 10.36 -85.08 -70.79
N ASP A 1166 11.12 -84.68 -71.81
CA ASP A 1166 11.30 -83.29 -72.22
C ASP A 1166 10.28 -82.92 -73.31
N THR A 1167 9.73 -81.69 -73.26
CA THR A 1167 9.66 -80.74 -74.40
C THR A 1167 8.72 -79.56 -74.13
N THR A 1168 9.23 -78.33 -74.33
CA THR A 1168 8.60 -77.15 -74.99
C THR A 1168 9.05 -75.80 -74.38
N THR A 1169 10.09 -75.22 -74.98
CA THR A 1169 10.23 -73.76 -75.14
C THR A 1169 9.27 -73.27 -76.26
N PRO A 1170 8.92 -71.96 -76.41
CA PRO A 1170 9.81 -70.81 -76.21
C PRO A 1170 9.16 -69.48 -75.73
N GLN A 1171 9.92 -68.39 -75.91
CA GLN A 1171 9.56 -66.96 -75.94
C GLN A 1171 9.51 -66.16 -74.62
N ALA A 1172 10.34 -65.12 -74.60
CA ALA A 1172 10.07 -63.85 -73.92
C ALA A 1172 9.55 -62.84 -74.95
N PRO A 1173 8.81 -61.80 -74.50
CA PRO A 1173 9.11 -60.46 -75.01
C PRO A 1173 9.21 -59.39 -73.89
N SER A 1174 9.37 -58.13 -74.30
CA SER A 1174 9.95 -57.04 -73.53
C SER A 1174 8.99 -55.90 -73.16
N VAL A 1175 9.26 -55.25 -72.02
CA VAL A 1175 9.20 -53.79 -71.78
C VAL A 1175 7.88 -53.03 -72.02
N MET A 1176 7.45 -52.26 -71.01
CA MET A 1176 7.02 -50.88 -71.25
C MET A 1176 7.39 -49.95 -70.08
N ILE A 1177 7.92 -48.76 -70.41
CA ILE A 1177 8.18 -47.65 -69.48
C ILE A 1177 7.77 -46.34 -70.18
N GLY A 1178 7.04 -45.48 -69.48
CA GLY A 1178 6.79 -44.09 -69.89
C GLY A 1178 5.33 -43.65 -69.70
N GLY A 1179 5.02 -42.46 -69.17
CA GLY A 1179 5.91 -41.52 -68.48
C GLY A 1179 5.41 -40.07 -68.51
N LYS A 1180 5.79 -39.27 -67.51
CA LYS A 1180 5.85 -37.80 -67.59
C LYS A 1180 6.84 -37.25 -66.55
N LYS A 1181 7.79 -36.42 -67.00
CA LYS A 1181 8.65 -35.53 -66.19
C LYS A 1181 7.96 -34.15 -66.06
N VAL A 1182 8.37 -33.21 -65.20
CA VAL A 1182 9.61 -32.37 -65.16
C VAL A 1182 9.68 -31.79 -63.72
N HIS A 1183 10.75 -31.97 -62.92
CA HIS A 1183 11.98 -31.12 -62.82
C HIS A 1183 11.67 -29.65 -62.43
N VAL A 1184 12.42 -28.86 -61.64
CA VAL A 1184 13.79 -28.79 -61.06
C VAL A 1184 13.63 -28.24 -59.60
N SER A 1185 14.46 -28.36 -58.56
CA SER A 1185 15.88 -28.71 -58.27
C SER A 1185 15.96 -29.75 -57.09
N MET A 1186 17.02 -30.12 -56.34
CA MET A 1186 18.45 -29.70 -56.13
C MET A 1186 18.70 -28.46 -55.22
N ASP A 1187 19.57 -28.40 -54.21
CA ASP A 1187 20.35 -29.40 -53.43
C ASP A 1187 20.10 -29.14 -51.90
N ASP A 1188 20.94 -29.24 -50.85
CA ASP A 1188 22.39 -29.50 -50.63
C ASP A 1188 22.64 -30.06 -49.18
N SER A 1189 23.86 -29.88 -48.64
CA SER A 1189 24.53 -30.54 -47.49
C SER A 1189 24.86 -29.53 -46.35
N GLU A 1190 25.40 -29.84 -45.14
CA GLU A 1190 25.81 -31.10 -44.48
C GLU A 1190 25.82 -30.99 -42.92
N SER A 1191 26.22 -32.13 -42.31
CA SER A 1191 26.72 -32.52 -40.96
C SER A 1191 27.59 -31.53 -40.12
N VAL A 1192 28.08 -31.75 -38.86
CA VAL A 1192 27.84 -32.74 -37.76
C VAL A 1192 28.51 -32.32 -36.41
N LEU A 1193 27.96 -32.80 -35.27
CA LEU A 1193 28.48 -33.01 -33.88
C LEU A 1193 29.55 -32.10 -33.16
N ASN A 1194 29.21 -31.84 -31.88
CA ASN A 1194 30.00 -32.05 -30.64
C ASN A 1194 30.80 -30.93 -29.87
N ASP A 1195 30.36 -30.78 -28.61
CA ASP A 1195 31.10 -30.78 -27.32
C ASP A 1195 32.17 -29.71 -26.93
N ARG A 1196 31.78 -28.93 -25.90
CA ARG A 1196 32.50 -28.64 -24.63
C ARG A 1196 33.64 -27.60 -24.46
N THR A 1197 33.41 -26.80 -23.40
CA THR A 1197 34.35 -26.30 -22.36
C THR A 1197 35.35 -25.16 -22.62
N PHE A 1198 34.89 -23.96 -22.24
CA PHE A 1198 35.34 -23.19 -21.04
C PHE A 1198 36.68 -22.40 -21.03
N ILE A 1199 36.61 -21.27 -20.29
CA ILE A 1199 37.67 -20.40 -19.71
C ILE A 1199 37.93 -19.04 -20.41
N ARG A 1200 38.19 -18.06 -19.53
CA ARG A 1200 38.64 -16.66 -19.63
C ARG A 1200 39.73 -16.39 -20.70
N THR A 1201 40.04 -15.15 -21.12
CA THR A 1201 40.12 -13.91 -20.29
C THR A 1201 39.97 -12.61 -21.10
N GLU A 1202 39.93 -11.48 -20.37
CA GLU A 1202 40.01 -10.08 -20.77
C GLU A 1202 40.97 -9.78 -21.94
N LEU A 1203 40.62 -8.83 -22.82
CA LEU A 1203 41.17 -7.46 -22.71
C LEU A 1203 40.47 -6.42 -23.61
N ASP A 1204 40.68 -5.17 -23.25
CA ASP A 1204 40.17 -3.94 -23.85
C ASP A 1204 40.94 -3.57 -25.14
N THR A 1205 40.28 -2.96 -26.15
CA THR A 1205 40.72 -1.67 -26.76
C THR A 1205 39.84 -1.20 -27.94
N THR A 1206 39.06 -0.15 -27.69
CA THR A 1206 38.87 1.07 -28.51
C THR A 1206 39.04 1.08 -30.06
N LYS A 1207 38.02 1.68 -30.71
CA LYS A 1207 38.03 2.86 -31.62
C LYS A 1207 37.66 2.72 -33.12
N ASN A 1208 36.75 3.62 -33.50
CA ASN A 1208 36.41 4.15 -34.84
C ASN A 1208 35.79 3.14 -35.84
N TYR A 1209 34.79 3.51 -36.64
CA TYR A 1209 34.19 4.83 -36.92
C TYR A 1209 32.73 4.93 -36.47
#